data_AF-A0A209BGQ5-F1
#
_entry.id   AF-A0A209BGQ5-F1
#
_cell.length_a   1.000
_cell.length_b   1.000
_cell.length_c   1.000
_cell.angle_alpha   90.00
_cell.angle_beta   90.00
_cell.angle_gamma   90.00
#
_symmetry.space_group_name_H-M   'P 1'
#
loop_
_entity.id
_entity.type
_entity.pdbx_description
1 polymer ?
#
loop_
_entity_poly.entity_id
_entity_poly.type
_entity_poly.pdbx_seq_one_letter_code
_entity_poly.pdbx_strand_id
1 'polypeptide(L)'
;MQPQDVAPRPAPSSASSADPVVDVEQAEAALVEHYPRLARLAYLVLPPGLGRSRRVLTAHALTQRALPRNRTTTPVIPAQSTGREVDPGYALVRLRVVRTALEAGLPLRRRAWPRRTQLPPLLPHVRGLKLFPRSGGADELALDQRLSALSGPGRAAYVLRGLERLPDDAVRQVLAAARVADVDAALREADGVPGQYGLLGSPEFDPCSLQARPTDLLRRRQHTRAALVAGAALVVCGALLGLPGDGWGPDGAAAPPYAQNPAAEAALDPGRLTKAAPAAWETSARTDFSVWPARGGLTGDEELLRRALAVWARPGESVGVSATPGTATGGPAGPPQLLYAGEVDNARVVILHDGLRLVRYAEPKDGSAGAALDFARTDGAGRAAATAVVLGRADGNVRYLTAPWVTGAAARDLVAPDSAAEELTLTDGVTSPLASPVQQQSGACTSWNVLELRDGSDTRVVTDLGELVPVRLTTGRPGSAKDAAGAKALGAWAPYACSLGAVRGQGVRSVNAWEFATQPLPDGTGSGAWVCTRAETWRGEGARVLAQFRTPGGAQGAVAARAQDVPACGERDPQVLAGVLWKSEGGHWYLLAAGGRDTASIEATGGISDRADGNLLTAKAEQGARAELKGTLDSGRTIGGLR
;
A
#
# COMPACT_ATOMS: atom_id res chain seq x y z
N MET A 1 16.77 64.83 64.28
CA MET A 1 15.32 65.08 64.12
C MET A 1 14.59 63.78 64.43
N GLN A 2 13.55 63.85 65.25
CA GLN A 2 12.74 62.79 65.90
C GLN A 2 11.54 63.51 66.57
N PRO A 3 10.54 62.83 67.18
CA PRO A 3 10.25 61.38 67.26
C PRO A 3 9.01 61.05 66.36
N GLN A 4 7.92 60.28 66.61
CA GLN A 4 7.34 59.57 67.77
C GLN A 4 6.62 58.25 67.41
N ASP A 5 6.40 57.48 68.47
CA ASP A 5 5.51 56.35 68.79
C ASP A 5 4.19 56.17 68.01
N VAL A 6 3.79 54.90 67.79
CA VAL A 6 2.46 54.36 68.19
C VAL A 6 2.59 52.91 68.72
N ALA A 7 1.96 52.68 69.87
CA ALA A 7 1.71 51.48 70.68
C ALA A 7 1.79 50.03 70.11
N PRO A 8 2.11 49.03 70.96
CA PRO A 8 2.00 47.59 70.65
C PRO A 8 0.56 47.05 70.73
N ARG A 9 0.34 45.82 70.26
CA ARG A 9 -0.92 45.05 70.45
C ARG A 9 -0.64 43.63 71.00
N PRO A 10 -1.59 43.04 71.75
CA PRO A 10 -1.34 41.87 72.58
C PRO A 10 -1.35 40.54 71.80
N ALA A 11 -0.67 39.54 72.36
CA ALA A 11 -0.82 38.15 71.93
C ALA A 11 -2.18 37.58 72.40
N PRO A 12 -2.98 36.94 71.54
CA PRO A 12 -4.11 36.14 71.97
C PRO A 12 -3.61 34.84 72.63
N SER A 13 -4.11 34.56 73.84
CA SER A 13 -3.78 33.37 74.61
C SER A 13 -4.35 32.08 74.01
N SER A 14 -3.89 30.95 74.54
CA SER A 14 -4.25 29.58 74.18
C SER A 14 -5.75 29.24 74.24
N ALA A 15 -6.09 28.08 73.67
CA ALA A 15 -7.34 27.32 73.84
C ALA A 15 -8.57 27.73 73.01
N SER A 16 -8.51 27.41 71.71
CA SER A 16 -9.54 26.54 71.14
C SER A 16 -8.90 25.59 70.11
N SER A 17 -9.41 24.38 69.97
CA SER A 17 -8.93 23.38 69.01
C SER A 17 -9.48 23.67 67.60
N ALA A 18 -9.02 24.77 67.01
CA ALA A 18 -9.40 25.17 65.66
C ALA A 18 -8.68 24.29 64.62
N ASP A 19 -9.46 23.62 63.76
CA ASP A 19 -8.96 22.90 62.58
C ASP A 19 -8.05 23.82 61.73
N PRO A 20 -6.85 23.38 61.31
CA PRO A 20 -5.97 24.20 60.50
C PRO A 20 -6.64 24.50 59.15
N VAL A 21 -6.79 25.80 58.89
CA VAL A 21 -7.37 26.33 57.66
C VAL A 21 -6.30 26.31 56.58
N VAL A 22 -6.43 25.38 55.65
CA VAL A 22 -5.54 25.29 54.49
C VAL A 22 -6.02 26.29 53.44
N ASP A 23 -5.13 27.18 53.03
CA ASP A 23 -5.42 28.12 51.95
C ASP A 23 -5.22 27.49 50.57
N VAL A 24 -5.80 28.11 49.54
CA VAL A 24 -5.79 27.59 48.18
C VAL A 24 -4.36 27.53 47.63
N GLU A 25 -3.55 28.55 47.89
CA GLU A 25 -2.15 28.64 47.47
C GLU A 25 -1.28 27.53 48.07
N GLN A 26 -1.48 27.19 49.35
CA GLN A 26 -0.77 26.08 50.01
C GLN A 26 -1.15 24.73 49.41
N ALA A 27 -2.45 24.50 49.15
CA ALA A 27 -2.92 23.29 48.49
C ALA A 27 -2.50 23.20 47.02
N GLU A 28 -2.26 24.33 46.35
CA GLU A 28 -1.74 24.37 44.98
C GLU A 28 -0.24 24.08 44.95
N ALA A 29 0.58 24.72 45.79
CA ALA A 29 1.99 24.43 45.93
C ALA A 29 2.24 22.94 46.22
N ALA A 30 1.52 22.39 47.20
CA ALA A 30 1.58 20.97 47.56
C ALA A 30 1.17 20.02 46.43
N LEU A 31 0.17 20.41 45.62
CA LEU A 31 -0.26 19.63 44.46
C LEU A 31 0.77 19.67 43.33
N VAL A 32 1.46 20.80 43.12
CA VAL A 32 2.54 20.92 42.13
C VAL A 32 3.77 20.13 42.57
N GLU A 33 4.26 20.34 43.79
CA GLU A 33 5.46 19.67 44.32
C GLU A 33 5.30 18.13 44.35
N HIS A 34 4.10 17.64 44.69
CA HIS A 34 3.85 16.21 44.86
C HIS A 34 2.97 15.59 43.76
N TYR A 35 2.81 16.27 42.62
CA TYR A 35 1.93 15.83 41.52
C TYR A 35 2.13 14.37 41.10
N PRO A 36 3.36 13.85 40.87
CA PRO A 36 3.55 12.47 40.43
C PRO A 36 3.18 11.45 41.52
N ARG A 37 3.40 11.77 42.80
CA ARG A 37 3.03 10.90 43.93
C ARG A 37 1.51 10.83 44.08
N LEU A 38 0.82 11.98 43.96
CA LEU A 38 -0.64 12.06 44.00
C LEU A 38 -1.29 11.33 42.83
N ALA A 39 -0.78 11.51 41.61
CA ALA A 39 -1.26 10.80 40.43
C ALA A 39 -1.05 9.28 40.56
N ARG A 40 0.10 8.84 41.07
CA ARG A 40 0.41 7.44 41.36
C ARG A 40 -0.52 6.83 42.41
N LEU A 41 -0.77 7.55 43.51
CA LEU A 41 -1.75 7.19 44.54
C LEU A 41 -3.15 7.00 43.94
N ALA A 42 -3.58 7.93 43.07
CA ALA A 42 -4.86 7.81 42.36
C ALA A 42 -4.90 6.57 41.44
N TYR A 43 -3.85 6.34 40.64
CA TYR A 43 -3.76 5.22 39.70
C TYR A 43 -3.85 3.85 40.39
N LEU A 44 -3.20 3.71 41.55
CA LEU A 44 -3.20 2.49 42.35
C LEU A 44 -4.54 2.21 43.04
N VAL A 45 -5.25 3.23 43.55
CA VAL A 45 -6.56 3.03 44.21
C VAL A 45 -7.66 2.70 43.19
N LEU A 46 -7.61 3.31 41.99
CA LEU A 46 -8.62 3.13 40.93
C LEU A 46 -8.78 1.65 40.51
N PRO A 47 -10.02 1.19 40.30
CA PRO A 47 -10.29 -0.23 40.05
C PRO A 47 -9.70 -0.72 38.72
N PRO A 48 -9.19 -1.96 38.66
CA PRO A 48 -8.57 -2.53 37.46
C PRO A 48 -9.54 -2.61 36.27
N GLY A 49 -10.85 -2.80 36.53
CA GLY A 49 -11.90 -2.87 35.52
C GLY A 49 -12.10 -1.60 34.66
N LEU A 50 -11.47 -0.47 35.00
CA LEU A 50 -11.39 0.68 34.10
C LEU A 50 -10.47 0.40 32.88
N GLY A 51 -9.50 -0.52 33.02
CA GLY A 51 -8.43 -0.78 32.07
C GLY A 51 -7.27 0.20 32.22
N ARG A 52 -6.03 -0.30 32.11
CA ARG A 52 -4.78 0.45 32.40
C ARG A 52 -4.74 1.86 31.79
N SER A 53 -5.10 2.02 30.51
CA SER A 53 -5.07 3.33 29.83
C SER A 53 -6.11 4.33 30.36
N ARG A 54 -7.29 3.87 30.80
CA ARG A 54 -8.31 4.73 31.42
C ARG A 54 -7.95 5.04 32.88
N ARG A 55 -7.34 4.10 33.62
CA ARG A 55 -6.79 4.36 34.97
C ARG A 55 -5.83 5.56 34.93
N VAL A 56 -4.94 5.66 33.94
CA VAL A 56 -4.01 6.81 33.77
C VAL A 56 -4.78 8.14 33.61
N LEU A 57 -5.68 8.25 32.63
CA LEU A 57 -6.39 9.52 32.38
C LEU A 57 -7.31 9.92 33.54
N THR A 58 -7.96 8.95 34.20
CA THR A 58 -8.74 9.21 35.42
C THR A 58 -7.84 9.63 36.58
N ALA A 59 -6.67 9.02 36.78
CA ALA A 59 -5.73 9.41 37.85
C ALA A 59 -5.28 10.87 37.74
N HIS A 60 -4.88 11.32 36.55
CA HIS A 60 -4.54 12.73 36.30
C HIS A 60 -5.74 13.66 36.51
N ALA A 61 -6.91 13.30 35.99
CA ALA A 61 -8.11 14.12 36.11
C ALA A 61 -8.61 14.25 37.56
N LEU A 62 -8.48 13.21 38.38
CA LEU A 62 -8.82 13.26 39.80
C LEU A 62 -7.80 14.11 40.59
N THR A 63 -6.51 13.94 40.29
CA THR A 63 -5.44 14.74 40.90
C THR A 63 -5.62 16.23 40.61
N GLN A 64 -5.78 16.61 39.34
CA GLN A 64 -6.04 18.00 38.92
C GLN A 64 -7.32 18.61 39.51
N ARG A 65 -8.27 17.79 39.97
CA ARG A 65 -9.54 18.23 40.59
C ARG A 65 -9.51 18.22 42.12
N ALA A 66 -8.38 17.88 42.75
CA ALA A 66 -8.26 17.85 44.20
C ALA A 66 -8.11 19.26 44.84
N LEU A 67 -7.76 20.27 44.04
CA LEU A 67 -7.62 21.66 44.50
C LEU A 67 -8.90 22.21 45.17
N PRO A 68 -8.77 22.94 46.29
CA PRO A 68 -9.89 23.69 46.86
C PRO A 68 -10.32 24.83 45.93
N ARG A 69 -11.61 25.16 45.94
CA ARG A 69 -12.13 26.39 45.31
C ARG A 69 -12.15 27.58 46.27
N ASN A 70 -12.33 27.28 47.55
CA ASN A 70 -12.34 28.22 48.67
C ASN A 70 -11.49 27.62 49.80
N ARG A 71 -10.96 28.46 50.70
CA ARG A 71 -10.34 28.05 51.97
C ARG A 71 -11.14 26.93 52.64
N THR A 72 -10.47 25.88 53.09
CA THR A 72 -11.11 24.69 53.65
C THR A 72 -10.47 24.34 54.99
N THR A 73 -11.27 24.20 56.04
CA THR A 73 -10.82 23.57 57.30
C THR A 73 -10.49 22.10 57.03
N THR A 74 -9.29 21.68 57.42
CA THR A 74 -8.94 20.25 57.42
C THR A 74 -9.40 19.65 58.75
N PRO A 75 -10.20 18.56 58.76
CA PRO A 75 -10.44 17.84 60.00
C PRO A 75 -9.09 17.30 60.48
N VAL A 76 -8.67 17.68 61.68
CA VAL A 76 -7.35 17.29 62.22
C VAL A 76 -7.23 15.76 62.27
N ILE A 77 -6.39 15.22 61.40
CA ILE A 77 -5.67 13.95 61.59
C ILE A 77 -4.59 14.27 62.64
N PRO A 78 -4.69 13.84 63.91
CA PRO A 78 -3.77 14.30 64.94
C PRO A 78 -2.34 13.85 64.64
N ALA A 79 -1.45 14.81 64.38
CA ALA A 79 -0.07 14.52 64.08
C ALA A 79 0.66 14.08 65.35
N GLN A 80 1.11 12.81 65.40
CA GLN A 80 2.04 12.34 66.43
C GLN A 80 3.24 11.58 65.84
N SER A 81 4.42 12.13 66.15
CA SER A 81 5.68 11.44 66.45
C SER A 81 6.27 10.42 65.45
N THR A 82 6.56 10.82 64.21
CA THR A 82 7.85 10.44 63.56
C THR A 82 8.38 11.53 62.61
N GLY A 83 9.05 12.56 63.16
CA GLY A 83 10.15 13.28 62.50
C GLY A 83 9.93 14.00 61.16
N ARG A 84 8.70 14.10 60.64
CA ARG A 84 8.37 14.88 59.44
C ARG A 84 7.06 15.62 59.63
N GLU A 85 7.15 16.95 59.60
CA GLU A 85 6.00 17.83 59.54
C GLU A 85 5.31 17.62 58.18
N VAL A 86 4.12 17.00 58.20
CA VAL A 86 3.36 16.71 56.98
C VAL A 86 2.58 17.96 56.62
N ASP A 87 2.94 18.58 55.50
CA ASP A 87 2.25 19.78 55.00
C ASP A 87 0.72 19.59 54.99
N PRO A 88 -0.04 20.47 55.68
CA PRO A 88 -1.50 20.49 55.65
C PRO A 88 -2.10 20.58 54.23
N GLY A 89 -1.43 21.28 53.30
CA GLY A 89 -1.80 21.32 51.88
C GLY A 89 -1.84 19.92 51.27
N TYR A 90 -0.73 19.20 51.40
CA TYR A 90 -0.58 17.84 50.91
C TYR A 90 -1.55 16.87 51.59
N ALA A 91 -1.75 16.98 52.90
CA ALA A 91 -2.69 16.14 53.64
C ALA A 91 -4.14 16.31 53.12
N LEU A 92 -4.57 17.55 52.87
CA LEU A 92 -5.88 17.86 52.27
C LEU A 92 -6.02 17.29 50.86
N VAL A 93 -5.02 17.52 50.00
CA VAL A 93 -5.03 17.08 48.60
C VAL A 93 -5.01 15.56 48.51
N ARG A 94 -4.18 14.88 49.31
CA ARG A 94 -4.14 13.42 49.44
C ARG A 94 -5.49 12.82 49.83
N LEU A 95 -6.13 13.35 50.88
CA LEU A 95 -7.44 12.88 51.33
C LEU A 95 -8.48 12.97 50.20
N ARG A 96 -8.46 14.07 49.43
CA ARG A 96 -9.36 14.26 48.28
C ARG A 96 -9.04 13.33 47.12
N VAL A 97 -7.77 13.06 46.83
CA VAL A 97 -7.36 12.08 45.82
C VAL A 97 -7.86 10.67 46.19
N VAL A 98 -7.59 10.21 47.41
CA VAL A 98 -8.05 8.89 47.91
C VAL A 98 -9.56 8.80 47.83
N ARG A 99 -10.28 9.77 48.40
CA ARG A 99 -11.75 9.79 48.41
C ARG A 99 -12.34 9.81 47.00
N THR A 100 -11.81 10.64 46.10
CA THR A 100 -12.37 10.72 44.73
C THR A 100 -12.04 9.50 43.88
N ALA A 101 -10.91 8.83 44.11
CA ALA A 101 -10.57 7.54 43.48
C ALA A 101 -11.47 6.40 43.99
N LEU A 102 -11.77 6.36 45.29
CA LEU A 102 -12.76 5.44 45.88
C LEU A 102 -14.16 5.71 45.32
N GLU A 103 -14.61 6.97 45.29
CA GLU A 103 -15.91 7.35 44.73
C GLU A 103 -16.05 7.00 43.24
N ALA A 104 -14.97 7.11 42.46
CA ALA A 104 -14.90 6.71 41.05
C ALA A 104 -15.00 5.19 40.83
N GLY A 105 -14.73 4.38 41.86
CA GLY A 105 -14.86 2.92 41.82
C GLY A 105 -16.21 2.36 42.29
N LEU A 106 -17.14 3.21 42.76
CA LEU A 106 -18.45 2.77 43.22
C LEU A 106 -19.38 2.38 42.04
N PRO A 107 -20.22 1.34 42.18
CA PRO A 107 -21.14 0.91 41.13
C PRO A 107 -22.25 1.94 40.89
N LEU A 108 -22.55 2.19 39.61
CA LEU A 108 -23.61 3.10 39.17
C LEU A 108 -25.00 2.52 39.49
N ARG A 109 -25.59 2.93 40.62
CA ARG A 109 -26.95 2.53 41.00
C ARG A 109 -28.00 3.27 40.15
N ARG A 110 -28.90 2.53 39.49
CA ARG A 110 -29.94 3.04 38.55
C ARG A 110 -30.86 4.17 39.07
N ARG A 111 -30.90 4.46 40.38
CA ARG A 111 -31.71 5.53 41.00
C ARG A 111 -30.89 6.70 41.56
N ALA A 112 -29.57 6.70 41.41
CA ALA A 112 -28.70 7.76 41.90
C ALA A 112 -28.02 8.49 40.73
N TRP A 113 -28.00 9.83 40.78
CA TRP A 113 -27.25 10.62 39.80
C TRP A 113 -25.75 10.35 39.92
N PRO A 114 -25.03 10.10 38.81
CA PRO A 114 -23.60 9.80 38.83
C PRO A 114 -22.80 11.02 39.30
N ARG A 115 -21.81 10.79 40.16
CA ARG A 115 -20.91 11.87 40.61
C ARG A 115 -19.95 12.27 39.48
N ARG A 116 -19.49 13.52 39.48
CA ARG A 116 -18.51 14.03 38.49
C ARG A 116 -17.16 13.29 38.47
N THR A 117 -16.90 12.45 39.48
CA THR A 117 -15.76 11.51 39.62
C THR A 117 -15.97 10.18 38.88
N GLN A 118 -17.22 9.76 38.67
CA GLN A 118 -17.60 8.51 38.02
C GLN A 118 -17.80 8.65 36.50
N LEU A 119 -18.06 9.89 36.05
CA LEU A 119 -18.16 10.24 34.64
C LEU A 119 -16.78 10.32 33.96
N PRO A 120 -16.66 10.02 32.65
CA PRO A 120 -15.41 10.22 31.91
C PRO A 120 -14.88 11.67 32.04
N PRO A 121 -13.57 11.87 32.26
CA PRO A 121 -13.03 13.20 32.46
C PRO A 121 -12.94 13.97 31.13
N LEU A 122 -13.47 15.20 31.10
CA LEU A 122 -13.41 16.08 29.92
C LEU A 122 -12.00 16.60 29.58
N LEU A 123 -11.05 16.48 30.52
CA LEU A 123 -9.60 16.63 30.33
C LEU A 123 -8.88 15.81 31.43
N PRO A 124 -7.67 15.27 31.17
CA PRO A 124 -6.98 15.28 29.89
C PRO A 124 -7.57 14.27 28.89
N HIS A 125 -7.60 14.65 27.61
CA HIS A 125 -8.03 13.79 26.51
C HIS A 125 -6.86 13.39 25.63
N VAL A 126 -6.87 12.15 25.13
CA VAL A 126 -5.92 11.64 24.13
C VAL A 126 -6.71 11.12 22.94
N ARG A 127 -6.37 11.56 21.72
CA ARG A 127 -6.99 11.12 20.47
C ARG A 127 -5.99 10.29 19.65
N GLY A 128 -6.42 9.15 19.11
CA GLY A 128 -5.61 8.29 18.24
C GLY A 128 -4.53 7.43 18.93
N LEU A 129 -4.23 7.67 20.21
CA LEU A 129 -3.24 6.94 20.99
C LEU A 129 -3.87 6.33 22.26
N LYS A 130 -3.32 5.20 22.71
CA LYS A 130 -3.48 4.65 24.05
C LYS A 130 -2.20 4.92 24.84
N LEU A 131 -2.33 5.48 26.04
CA LEU A 131 -1.20 5.66 26.95
C LEU A 131 -1.21 4.56 28.02
N PHE A 132 -0.03 4.07 28.40
CA PHE A 132 0.17 3.07 29.46
C PHE A 132 1.44 3.41 30.24
N PRO A 133 1.54 3.10 31.55
CA PRO A 133 2.83 3.08 32.25
C PRO A 133 3.81 2.11 31.57
N ARG A 134 5.11 2.24 31.85
CA ARG A 134 6.12 1.26 31.41
C ARG A 134 5.85 -0.11 32.06
N SER A 135 5.94 -1.21 31.32
CA SER A 135 5.86 -2.55 31.93
C SER A 135 7.00 -2.76 32.93
N GLY A 136 6.71 -3.35 34.08
CA GLY A 136 7.67 -3.80 35.09
C GLY A 136 8.05 -5.27 34.88
N GLY A 137 8.60 -5.88 35.93
CA GLY A 137 8.99 -7.29 35.96
C GLY A 137 7.86 -8.23 36.40
N ALA A 138 8.23 -9.47 36.70
CA ALA A 138 7.29 -10.47 37.19
C ALA A 138 6.72 -10.11 38.57
N ASP A 139 7.50 -9.44 39.43
CA ASP A 139 7.08 -9.03 40.77
C ASP A 139 6.05 -7.90 40.74
N GLU A 140 6.22 -6.87 39.91
CA GLU A 140 5.20 -5.84 39.73
C GLU A 140 3.92 -6.38 39.10
N LEU A 141 4.01 -7.31 38.15
CA LEU A 141 2.86 -7.98 37.58
C LEU A 141 2.11 -8.81 38.64
N ALA A 142 2.83 -9.55 39.48
CA ALA A 142 2.24 -10.28 40.60
C ALA A 142 1.59 -9.34 41.62
N LEU A 143 2.12 -8.12 41.82
CA LEU A 143 1.52 -7.12 42.69
C LEU A 143 0.27 -6.46 42.06
N ASP A 144 0.26 -6.06 40.78
CA ASP A 144 -0.95 -5.54 40.10
C ASP A 144 -2.06 -6.60 40.10
N GLN A 145 -1.73 -7.90 40.00
CA GLN A 145 -2.69 -9.00 40.16
C GLN A 145 -3.27 -9.08 41.59
N ARG A 146 -2.42 -9.12 42.64
CA ARG A 146 -2.90 -9.17 44.04
C ARG A 146 -3.73 -7.95 44.41
N LEU A 147 -3.29 -6.74 44.04
CA LEU A 147 -4.03 -5.50 44.27
C LEU A 147 -5.36 -5.47 43.48
N SER A 148 -5.41 -6.10 42.30
CA SER A 148 -6.64 -6.20 41.50
C SER A 148 -7.72 -7.08 42.14
N ALA A 149 -7.34 -8.01 43.04
CA ALA A 149 -8.29 -8.83 43.79
C ALA A 149 -8.92 -8.08 44.99
N LEU A 150 -8.24 -7.07 45.54
CA LEU A 150 -8.73 -6.28 46.68
C LEU A 150 -9.90 -5.36 46.30
N SER A 151 -10.70 -5.00 47.30
CA SER A 151 -11.67 -3.91 47.23
C SER A 151 -11.00 -2.55 47.01
N GLY A 152 -11.80 -1.53 46.70
CA GLY A 152 -11.33 -0.13 46.64
C GLY A 152 -10.67 0.31 47.96
N PRO A 153 -11.36 0.17 49.11
CA PRO A 153 -10.78 0.43 50.42
C PRO A 153 -9.52 -0.41 50.72
N GLY A 154 -9.50 -1.71 50.39
CA GLY A 154 -8.33 -2.57 50.63
C GLY A 154 -7.08 -2.12 49.85
N ARG A 155 -7.22 -1.77 48.56
CA ARG A 155 -6.13 -1.12 47.82
C ARG A 155 -5.71 0.20 48.46
N ALA A 156 -6.65 1.03 48.89
CA ALA A 156 -6.33 2.29 49.55
C ALA A 156 -5.54 2.08 50.85
N ALA A 157 -5.92 1.11 51.69
CA ALA A 157 -5.17 0.72 52.88
C ALA A 157 -3.73 0.30 52.55
N TYR A 158 -3.54 -0.66 51.64
CA TYR A 158 -2.21 -1.15 51.24
C TYR A 158 -1.33 -0.03 50.67
N VAL A 159 -1.89 0.83 49.82
CA VAL A 159 -1.13 1.93 49.18
C VAL A 159 -0.82 3.05 50.16
N LEU A 160 -1.69 3.35 51.12
CA LEU A 160 -1.40 4.33 52.19
C LEU A 160 -0.32 3.83 53.16
N ARG A 161 -0.30 2.53 53.49
CA ARG A 161 0.81 1.91 54.23
C ARG A 161 2.12 1.94 53.45
N GLY A 162 2.09 1.62 52.15
CA GLY A 162 3.31 1.42 51.34
C GLY A 162 3.89 2.67 50.67
N LEU A 163 3.07 3.39 49.89
CA LEU A 163 3.49 4.55 49.10
C LEU A 163 3.58 5.81 49.97
N GLU A 164 2.59 6.02 50.84
CA GLU A 164 2.52 7.17 51.75
C GLU A 164 3.22 6.94 53.10
N ARG A 165 3.60 5.69 53.39
CA ARG A 165 4.31 5.27 54.62
C ARG A 165 3.57 5.67 55.91
N LEU A 166 2.24 5.66 55.88
CA LEU A 166 1.42 5.99 57.03
C LEU A 166 1.30 4.80 57.99
N PRO A 167 1.41 5.01 59.32
CA PRO A 167 1.05 4.00 60.30
C PRO A 167 -0.46 3.74 60.28
N ASP A 168 -0.89 2.57 60.73
CA ASP A 168 -2.26 2.10 60.59
C ASP A 168 -3.32 3.05 61.15
N ASP A 169 -3.06 3.76 62.26
CA ASP A 169 -4.03 4.72 62.81
C ASP A 169 -4.19 5.97 61.94
N ALA A 170 -3.13 6.41 61.25
CA ALA A 170 -3.25 7.45 60.24
C ALA A 170 -3.94 6.94 58.97
N VAL A 171 -3.75 5.67 58.59
CA VAL A 171 -4.52 5.01 57.52
C VAL A 171 -6.01 4.94 57.88
N ARG A 172 -6.35 4.54 59.11
CA ARG A 172 -7.73 4.54 59.64
C ARG A 172 -8.37 5.91 59.48
N GLN A 173 -7.69 6.96 59.94
CA GLN A 173 -8.20 8.33 59.89
C GLN A 173 -8.41 8.82 58.45
N VAL A 174 -7.48 8.55 57.52
CA VAL A 174 -7.65 8.90 56.10
C VAL A 174 -8.82 8.16 55.47
N LEU A 175 -9.00 6.86 55.74
CA LEU A 175 -10.12 6.07 55.17
C LEU A 175 -11.47 6.46 55.78
N ALA A 176 -11.54 6.73 57.08
CA ALA A 176 -12.73 7.25 57.74
C ALA A 176 -13.14 8.63 57.19
N ALA A 177 -12.18 9.56 57.04
CA ALA A 177 -12.41 10.87 56.43
C ALA A 177 -12.79 10.77 54.92
N ALA A 178 -12.31 9.74 54.23
CA ALA A 178 -12.72 9.38 52.88
C ALA A 178 -14.13 8.74 52.80
N ARG A 179 -14.77 8.48 53.96
CA ARG A 179 -16.09 7.84 54.12
C ARG A 179 -16.15 6.37 53.71
N VAL A 180 -15.09 5.62 54.00
CA VAL A 180 -15.13 4.15 54.00
C VAL A 180 -16.02 3.68 55.16
N ALA A 181 -16.92 2.73 54.90
CA ALA A 181 -17.93 2.27 55.87
C ALA A 181 -17.41 1.22 56.88
N ASP A 182 -16.47 0.37 56.46
CA ASP A 182 -15.75 -0.57 57.32
C ASP A 182 -14.25 -0.43 57.03
N VAL A 183 -13.54 0.17 57.99
CA VAL A 183 -12.13 0.54 57.85
C VAL A 183 -11.22 -0.61 58.29
N ASP A 184 -11.59 -1.35 59.34
CA ASP A 184 -10.80 -2.49 59.82
C ASP A 184 -10.99 -3.74 58.95
N ALA A 185 -12.06 -3.86 58.15
CA ALA A 185 -12.08 -4.77 57.01
C ALA A 185 -11.07 -4.38 55.93
N ALA A 186 -10.96 -3.09 55.58
CA ALA A 186 -10.01 -2.63 54.57
C ALA A 186 -8.54 -2.88 54.97
N LEU A 187 -8.21 -2.72 56.25
CA LEU A 187 -6.89 -3.07 56.79
C LEU A 187 -6.63 -4.58 56.72
N ARG A 188 -7.56 -5.42 57.22
CA ARG A 188 -7.45 -6.89 57.14
C ARG A 188 -7.35 -7.42 55.72
N GLU A 189 -8.02 -6.77 54.76
CA GLU A 189 -7.92 -7.12 53.34
C GLU A 189 -6.53 -6.79 52.79
N ALA A 190 -5.95 -5.65 53.20
CA ALA A 190 -4.58 -5.28 52.85
C ALA A 190 -3.52 -6.16 53.52
N ASP A 191 -3.78 -6.68 54.72
CA ASP A 191 -2.91 -7.67 55.40
C ASP A 191 -2.80 -8.99 54.61
N GLY A 192 -3.80 -9.30 53.77
CA GLY A 192 -3.79 -10.44 52.86
C GLY A 192 -2.81 -10.34 51.68
N VAL A 193 -2.10 -9.21 51.51
CA VAL A 193 -1.08 -9.02 50.47
C VAL A 193 0.30 -8.84 51.12
N PRO A 194 1.31 -9.65 50.77
CA PRO A 194 2.67 -9.49 51.30
C PRO A 194 3.19 -8.07 51.07
N GLY A 195 3.77 -7.44 52.10
CA GLY A 195 4.17 -6.03 52.15
C GLY A 195 5.36 -5.64 51.26
N GLN A 196 5.27 -5.92 49.96
CA GLN A 196 6.29 -5.64 48.93
C GLN A 196 6.25 -4.16 48.51
N TYR A 197 6.21 -3.25 49.48
CA TYR A 197 5.92 -1.82 49.29
C TYR A 197 6.91 -1.08 48.39
N GLY A 198 8.16 -1.56 48.28
CA GLY A 198 9.15 -1.02 47.34
C GLY A 198 8.71 -1.06 45.88
N LEU A 199 7.92 -2.06 45.50
CA LEU A 199 7.39 -2.21 44.13
C LEU A 199 6.39 -1.10 43.76
N LEU A 200 5.73 -0.45 44.73
CA LEU A 200 4.91 0.74 44.48
C LEU A 200 5.77 1.94 44.01
N GLY A 201 7.09 1.87 44.19
CA GLY A 201 8.09 2.76 43.61
C GLY A 201 8.33 2.55 42.10
N SER A 202 7.93 1.41 41.52
CA SER A 202 8.24 1.03 40.13
C SER A 202 7.50 1.88 39.08
N PRO A 203 8.12 2.10 37.88
CA PRO A 203 7.46 2.74 36.74
C PRO A 203 6.16 2.10 36.24
N GLU A 204 5.85 0.82 36.56
CA GLU A 204 4.57 0.21 36.15
C GLU A 204 3.33 0.80 36.85
N PHE A 205 3.54 1.38 38.02
CA PHE A 205 2.48 2.06 38.76
C PHE A 205 2.49 3.58 38.51
N ASP A 206 3.40 4.09 37.68
CA ASP A 206 3.59 5.52 37.45
C ASP A 206 2.79 6.05 36.24
N PRO A 207 1.69 6.79 36.46
CA PRO A 207 0.96 7.42 35.36
C PRO A 207 1.72 8.61 34.73
N CYS A 208 2.80 9.11 35.34
CA CYS A 208 3.65 10.13 34.72
C CYS A 208 4.73 9.54 33.78
N SER A 209 5.04 8.24 33.85
CA SER A 209 6.09 7.59 33.04
C SER A 209 5.48 6.71 31.94
N LEU A 210 4.96 7.35 30.90
CA LEU A 210 4.08 6.71 29.92
C LEU A 210 4.77 6.26 28.62
N GLN A 211 4.32 5.14 28.06
CA GLN A 211 4.47 4.77 26.66
C GLN A 211 3.19 5.10 25.89
N ALA A 212 3.33 5.66 24.69
CA ALA A 212 2.24 5.81 23.73
C ALA A 212 2.23 4.64 22.73
N ARG A 213 1.04 4.10 22.44
CA ARG A 213 0.80 3.11 21.36
C ARG A 213 -0.39 3.57 20.51
N PRO A 214 -0.46 3.25 19.22
CA PRO A 214 -1.63 3.59 18.41
C PRO A 214 -2.91 2.92 18.95
N THR A 215 -4.05 3.60 18.83
CA THR A 215 -5.34 2.92 18.95
C THR A 215 -5.53 1.94 17.79
N ASP A 216 -6.20 0.81 18.06
CA ASP A 216 -6.58 -0.19 17.04
C ASP A 216 -7.32 0.47 15.86
N LEU A 217 -6.62 0.58 14.73
CA LEU A 217 -7.07 1.30 13.55
C LEU A 217 -8.15 0.53 12.78
N LEU A 218 -8.09 -0.81 12.79
CA LEU A 218 -9.04 -1.68 12.13
C LEU A 218 -10.40 -1.61 12.84
N ARG A 219 -10.39 -1.76 14.16
CA ARG A 219 -11.61 -1.71 14.97
C ARG A 219 -12.25 -0.31 14.99
N ARG A 220 -11.45 0.76 14.89
CA ARG A 220 -11.98 2.12 14.67
C ARG A 220 -12.77 2.21 13.34
N ARG A 221 -12.21 1.67 12.24
CA ARG A 221 -12.82 1.67 10.90
C ARG A 221 -14.15 0.88 10.87
N GLN A 222 -14.24 -0.19 11.67
CA GLN A 222 -15.47 -0.97 11.86
C GLN A 222 -16.53 -0.22 12.68
N HIS A 223 -16.17 0.35 13.84
CA HIS A 223 -17.13 1.07 14.69
C HIS A 223 -17.66 2.36 14.04
N THR A 224 -16.90 3.04 13.19
CA THR A 224 -17.44 4.18 12.40
C THR A 224 -18.45 3.72 11.34
N ARG A 225 -18.25 2.56 10.69
CA ARG A 225 -19.25 1.96 9.80
C ARG A 225 -20.54 1.62 10.57
N ALA A 226 -20.44 1.02 11.77
CA ALA A 226 -21.59 0.70 12.61
C ALA A 226 -22.38 1.93 13.11
N ALA A 227 -21.69 3.02 13.48
CA ALA A 227 -22.34 4.26 13.92
C ALA A 227 -23.13 4.95 12.79
N LEU A 228 -22.64 4.89 11.55
CA LEU A 228 -23.36 5.40 10.38
C LEU A 228 -24.64 4.60 10.09
N VAL A 229 -24.60 3.26 10.22
CA VAL A 229 -25.79 2.40 10.08
C VAL A 229 -26.84 2.71 11.15
N ALA A 230 -26.44 2.90 12.41
CA ALA A 230 -27.35 3.27 13.48
C ALA A 230 -27.98 4.66 13.29
N GLY A 231 -27.21 5.63 12.77
CA GLY A 231 -27.74 6.95 12.38
C GLY A 231 -28.74 6.87 11.24
N ALA A 232 -28.43 6.09 10.18
CA ALA A 232 -29.32 5.89 9.04
C ALA A 232 -30.66 5.25 9.45
N ALA A 233 -30.65 4.27 10.37
CA ALA A 233 -31.87 3.64 10.85
C ALA A 233 -32.84 4.63 11.52
N LEU A 234 -32.33 5.54 12.38
CA LEU A 234 -33.16 6.58 13.01
C LEU A 234 -33.70 7.61 12.01
N VAL A 235 -32.91 7.97 10.99
CA VAL A 235 -33.36 8.85 9.90
C VAL A 235 -34.46 8.19 9.06
N VAL A 236 -34.34 6.89 8.75
CA VAL A 236 -35.38 6.12 8.02
C VAL A 236 -36.69 6.04 8.84
N CYS A 237 -36.61 5.82 10.15
CA CYS A 237 -37.81 5.84 11.00
C CYS A 237 -38.47 7.24 11.09
N GLY A 238 -37.71 8.32 10.95
CA GLY A 238 -38.26 9.67 10.85
C GLY A 238 -38.89 9.97 9.49
N ALA A 239 -38.27 9.52 8.40
CA ALA A 239 -38.69 9.80 7.03
C ALA A 239 -40.03 9.12 6.63
N LEU A 240 -40.40 8.01 7.28
CA LEU A 240 -41.62 7.26 6.98
C LEU A 240 -42.92 7.92 7.49
N LEU A 241 -42.85 9.05 8.18
CA LEU A 241 -44.00 9.78 8.72
C LEU A 241 -44.30 11.12 8.02
N GLY A 242 -43.63 11.43 6.91
CA GLY A 242 -43.71 12.75 6.24
C GLY A 242 -43.52 12.72 4.72
N LEU A 243 -44.46 12.10 4.01
CA LEU A 243 -44.71 12.35 2.57
C LEU A 243 -45.72 13.51 2.42
N PRO A 244 -45.82 14.21 1.25
CA PRO A 244 -45.32 13.81 -0.07
C PRO A 244 -44.53 14.92 -0.84
N GLY A 245 -44.08 14.58 -2.05
CA GLY A 245 -43.79 15.56 -3.12
C GLY A 245 -42.31 15.76 -3.48
N ASP A 246 -41.99 15.39 -4.71
CA ASP A 246 -40.97 15.91 -5.64
C ASP A 246 -39.77 16.74 -5.11
N GLY A 247 -38.56 16.30 -5.46
CA GLY A 247 -37.35 17.15 -5.48
C GLY A 247 -36.08 16.49 -4.94
N TRP A 248 -35.20 16.03 -5.84
CA TRP A 248 -33.79 15.85 -5.49
C TRP A 248 -33.11 17.23 -5.53
N GLY A 249 -32.66 17.74 -4.38
CA GLY A 249 -32.01 19.04 -4.28
C GLY A 249 -30.56 19.03 -4.81
N PRO A 250 -30.17 19.99 -5.68
CA PRO A 250 -28.79 20.15 -6.13
C PRO A 250 -27.94 20.96 -5.12
N ASP A 251 -26.73 21.32 -5.55
CA ASP A 251 -25.83 22.34 -4.97
C ASP A 251 -25.22 22.07 -3.58
N GLY A 252 -24.09 21.33 -3.61
CA GLY A 252 -23.12 21.29 -2.53
C GLY A 252 -21.69 21.17 -3.08
N ALA A 253 -20.82 22.14 -2.77
CA ALA A 253 -19.49 22.33 -3.37
C ALA A 253 -18.41 21.28 -3.03
N ALA A 254 -18.82 20.06 -2.64
CA ALA A 254 -17.94 18.93 -2.31
C ALA A 254 -18.50 17.55 -2.76
N ALA A 255 -19.54 17.52 -3.59
CA ALA A 255 -20.09 16.27 -4.15
C ALA A 255 -19.34 15.85 -5.43
N PRO A 256 -18.81 14.62 -5.55
CA PRO A 256 -18.19 14.13 -6.79
C PRO A 256 -19.24 13.90 -7.91
N PRO A 257 -19.22 14.66 -9.03
CA PRO A 257 -20.37 14.78 -9.93
C PRO A 257 -20.42 13.72 -11.06
N TYR A 258 -20.02 12.47 -10.80
CA TYR A 258 -20.00 11.41 -11.83
C TYR A 258 -21.34 10.65 -11.96
N ALA A 259 -22.30 10.89 -11.06
CA ALA A 259 -23.57 10.17 -10.99
C ALA A 259 -24.81 11.00 -11.36
N GLN A 260 -24.61 12.15 -12.02
CA GLN A 260 -25.67 13.05 -12.54
C GLN A 260 -25.28 13.70 -13.88
N ASN A 261 -24.28 13.15 -14.58
CA ASN A 261 -23.87 13.62 -15.90
C ASN A 261 -24.58 12.75 -16.96
N PRO A 262 -25.45 13.29 -17.82
CA PRO A 262 -26.17 12.51 -18.82
C PRO A 262 -25.27 11.70 -19.77
N ALA A 263 -24.05 12.16 -20.04
CA ALA A 263 -23.07 11.40 -20.83
C ALA A 263 -22.51 10.19 -20.06
N ALA A 264 -22.32 10.31 -18.74
CA ALA A 264 -21.91 9.20 -17.89
C ALA A 264 -23.07 8.20 -17.67
N GLU A 265 -24.29 8.68 -17.51
CA GLU A 265 -25.48 7.82 -17.41
C GLU A 265 -25.73 7.04 -18.70
N ALA A 266 -25.70 7.71 -19.86
CA ALA A 266 -25.79 7.07 -21.17
C ALA A 266 -24.65 6.07 -21.42
N ALA A 267 -23.47 6.26 -20.81
CA ALA A 267 -22.36 5.33 -20.90
C ALA A 267 -22.58 4.01 -20.12
N LEU A 268 -23.60 3.93 -19.25
CA LEU A 268 -23.95 2.71 -18.48
C LEU A 268 -25.21 2.01 -19.01
N ASP A 269 -25.87 2.58 -20.03
CA ASP A 269 -27.00 1.98 -20.72
C ASP A 269 -26.50 0.96 -21.76
N PRO A 270 -26.76 -0.37 -21.61
CA PRO A 270 -26.33 -1.36 -22.59
C PRO A 270 -27.00 -1.16 -23.96
N GLY A 271 -28.15 -0.50 -24.02
CA GLY A 271 -28.83 -0.13 -25.27
C GLY A 271 -28.13 1.01 -26.04
N ARG A 272 -27.16 1.70 -25.43
CA ARG A 272 -26.33 2.73 -26.09
C ARG A 272 -24.99 2.20 -26.60
N LEU A 273 -24.63 0.95 -26.30
CA LEU A 273 -23.39 0.33 -26.75
C LEU A 273 -23.27 0.39 -28.27
N THR A 274 -22.21 1.03 -28.76
CA THR A 274 -21.97 1.11 -30.20
C THR A 274 -21.43 -0.21 -30.73
N LYS A 275 -21.80 -0.56 -31.96
CA LYS A 275 -21.36 -1.78 -32.65
C LYS A 275 -20.96 -1.38 -34.07
N ALA A 276 -19.72 -1.66 -34.49
CA ALA A 276 -19.33 -1.47 -35.88
C ALA A 276 -20.09 -2.46 -36.77
N ALA A 277 -20.49 -2.02 -37.97
CA ALA A 277 -21.14 -2.90 -38.93
C ALA A 277 -20.17 -4.03 -39.37
N PRO A 278 -20.65 -5.25 -39.67
CA PRO A 278 -19.80 -6.43 -39.90
C PRO A 278 -18.64 -6.23 -40.89
N ALA A 279 -18.89 -5.51 -41.99
CA ALA A 279 -17.93 -5.21 -43.06
C ALA A 279 -17.30 -3.80 -42.98
N ALA A 280 -17.49 -3.06 -41.88
CA ALA A 280 -17.03 -1.66 -41.77
C ALA A 280 -15.50 -1.50 -41.90
N TRP A 281 -14.75 -2.56 -41.58
CA TRP A 281 -13.28 -2.61 -41.70
C TRP A 281 -12.79 -2.76 -43.14
N GLU A 282 -13.64 -3.18 -44.08
CA GLU A 282 -13.26 -3.41 -45.49
C GLU A 282 -13.12 -2.10 -46.28
N THR A 283 -13.94 -1.10 -45.95
CA THR A 283 -14.01 0.20 -46.65
C THR A 283 -13.51 1.38 -45.83
N SER A 284 -13.21 1.16 -44.55
CA SER A 284 -12.69 2.19 -43.65
C SER A 284 -11.20 2.51 -43.89
N ALA A 285 -10.88 3.81 -43.93
CA ALA A 285 -9.49 4.29 -43.90
C ALA A 285 -8.79 4.02 -42.55
N ARG A 286 -9.55 3.84 -41.46
CA ARG A 286 -9.05 3.37 -40.16
C ARG A 286 -9.03 1.85 -40.11
N THR A 287 -7.91 1.28 -39.64
CA THR A 287 -7.67 -0.16 -39.50
C THR A 287 -7.23 -0.45 -38.06
N ASP A 288 -8.10 -0.16 -37.10
CA ASP A 288 -7.85 -0.31 -35.66
C ASP A 288 -9.09 -0.85 -34.92
N PHE A 289 -9.05 -0.88 -33.58
CA PHE A 289 -10.14 -1.42 -32.75
C PHE A 289 -11.50 -0.76 -32.99
N SER A 290 -11.57 0.49 -33.50
CA SER A 290 -12.86 1.14 -33.75
C SER A 290 -13.67 0.52 -34.90
N VAL A 291 -13.05 -0.27 -35.78
CA VAL A 291 -13.75 -0.95 -36.89
C VAL A 291 -13.97 -2.44 -36.65
N TRP A 292 -13.62 -2.94 -35.47
CA TRP A 292 -13.89 -4.33 -35.09
C TRP A 292 -15.40 -4.53 -34.84
N PRO A 293 -16.05 -5.48 -35.53
CA PRO A 293 -17.45 -5.81 -35.27
C PRO A 293 -17.60 -6.62 -33.98
N ALA A 294 -18.74 -6.42 -33.31
CA ALA A 294 -19.13 -7.15 -32.11
C ALA A 294 -19.31 -8.65 -32.41
N ARG A 295 -18.59 -9.52 -31.69
CA ARG A 295 -18.60 -10.98 -31.92
C ARG A 295 -18.88 -11.78 -30.63
N GLY A 296 -19.29 -13.04 -30.79
CA GLY A 296 -19.67 -13.93 -29.69
C GLY A 296 -21.16 -13.90 -29.35
N GLY A 297 -21.65 -15.03 -28.80
CA GLY A 297 -23.08 -15.29 -28.60
C GLY A 297 -23.78 -14.51 -27.48
N LEU A 298 -23.05 -13.81 -26.61
CA LEU A 298 -23.62 -13.00 -25.52
C LEU A 298 -23.68 -11.50 -25.86
N THR A 299 -23.48 -11.12 -27.14
CA THR A 299 -23.56 -9.73 -27.61
C THR A 299 -24.97 -9.12 -27.58
N GLY A 300 -25.99 -9.91 -27.21
CA GLY A 300 -27.35 -9.47 -26.88
C GLY A 300 -27.76 -9.67 -25.41
N ASP A 301 -26.86 -10.16 -24.54
CA ASP A 301 -27.13 -10.33 -23.11
C ASP A 301 -27.05 -8.96 -22.40
N GLU A 302 -28.17 -8.24 -22.37
CA GLU A 302 -28.25 -6.95 -21.69
C GLU A 302 -27.88 -7.02 -20.21
N GLU A 303 -28.11 -8.14 -19.51
CA GLU A 303 -27.79 -8.22 -18.09
C GLU A 303 -26.28 -8.31 -17.87
N LEU A 304 -25.59 -9.15 -18.63
CA LEU A 304 -24.12 -9.22 -18.63
C LEU A 304 -23.50 -7.88 -19.04
N LEU A 305 -24.02 -7.24 -20.09
CA LEU A 305 -23.52 -5.96 -20.57
C LEU A 305 -23.75 -4.84 -19.53
N ARG A 306 -24.91 -4.82 -18.87
CA ARG A 306 -25.24 -3.91 -17.76
C ARG A 306 -24.34 -4.15 -16.54
N ARG A 307 -24.03 -5.42 -16.20
CA ARG A 307 -23.04 -5.76 -15.15
C ARG A 307 -21.64 -5.27 -15.52
N ALA A 308 -21.17 -5.52 -16.74
CA ALA A 308 -19.86 -5.09 -17.23
C ALA A 308 -19.67 -3.57 -17.15
N LEU A 309 -20.67 -2.79 -17.62
CA LEU A 309 -20.65 -1.33 -17.57
C LEU A 309 -20.69 -0.81 -16.12
N ALA A 310 -21.54 -1.38 -15.26
CA ALA A 310 -21.61 -1.00 -13.84
C ALA A 310 -20.28 -1.27 -13.10
N VAL A 311 -19.64 -2.41 -13.37
CA VAL A 311 -18.34 -2.78 -12.78
C VAL A 311 -17.21 -1.90 -13.33
N TRP A 312 -17.21 -1.52 -14.60
CA TRP A 312 -16.26 -0.53 -15.13
C TRP A 312 -16.41 0.82 -14.42
N ALA A 313 -17.65 1.34 -14.29
CA ALA A 313 -17.87 2.63 -13.63
C ALA A 313 -17.49 2.63 -12.15
N ARG A 314 -17.82 1.56 -11.42
CA ARG A 314 -17.61 1.42 -9.96
C ARG A 314 -17.30 -0.04 -9.60
N PRO A 315 -16.04 -0.50 -9.73
CA PRO A 315 -15.67 -1.86 -9.32
C PRO A 315 -15.80 -2.04 -7.81
N GLY A 316 -16.37 -3.16 -7.38
CA GLY A 316 -16.54 -3.50 -5.96
C GLY A 316 -15.25 -4.00 -5.29
N GLU A 317 -15.23 -4.05 -3.95
CA GLU A 317 -14.07 -4.53 -3.16
C GLU A 317 -13.64 -5.99 -3.51
N SER A 318 -14.49 -6.77 -4.21
CA SER A 318 -14.23 -8.14 -4.66
C SER A 318 -13.85 -8.28 -6.15
N VAL A 319 -13.71 -7.19 -6.90
CA VAL A 319 -13.34 -7.21 -8.33
C VAL A 319 -11.82 -7.08 -8.48
N GLY A 320 -11.19 -8.00 -9.19
CA GLY A 320 -9.78 -7.91 -9.54
C GLY A 320 -9.54 -6.87 -10.64
N VAL A 321 -9.06 -5.69 -10.29
CA VAL A 321 -8.77 -4.62 -11.26
C VAL A 321 -7.30 -4.65 -11.66
N SER A 322 -7.00 -4.74 -12.97
CA SER A 322 -5.65 -4.65 -13.52
C SER A 322 -5.57 -3.56 -14.61
N ALA A 323 -4.40 -2.97 -14.82
CA ALA A 323 -4.21 -1.94 -15.84
C ALA A 323 -2.79 -1.93 -16.42
N THR A 324 -2.69 -1.83 -17.74
CA THR A 324 -1.46 -1.43 -18.45
C THR A 324 -0.92 -0.12 -17.84
N PRO A 325 0.39 -0.01 -17.53
CA PRO A 325 0.97 1.18 -16.90
C PRO A 325 0.59 2.50 -17.58
N GLY A 326 0.02 3.42 -16.81
CA GLY A 326 -0.45 4.73 -17.29
C GLY A 326 -1.74 4.69 -18.13
N THR A 327 -2.56 3.64 -17.99
CA THR A 327 -3.97 3.64 -18.43
C THR A 327 -4.84 4.19 -17.31
N ALA A 328 -5.84 5.01 -17.64
CA ALA A 328 -6.85 5.43 -16.67
C ALA A 328 -7.82 4.28 -16.35
N THR A 329 -8.19 4.13 -15.08
CA THR A 329 -9.11 3.08 -14.58
C THR A 329 -10.51 3.60 -14.21
N GLY A 330 -10.79 4.89 -14.45
CA GLY A 330 -12.12 5.47 -14.25
C GLY A 330 -13.16 4.91 -15.23
N GLY A 331 -14.44 5.22 -15.00
CA GLY A 331 -15.54 4.79 -15.87
C GLY A 331 -15.44 5.28 -17.34
N PRO A 332 -16.34 4.82 -18.21
CA PRO A 332 -16.40 5.25 -19.61
C PRO A 332 -16.78 6.73 -19.73
N ALA A 333 -16.18 7.45 -20.69
CA ALA A 333 -16.46 8.88 -20.92
C ALA A 333 -17.77 9.14 -21.71
N GLY A 334 -18.30 8.10 -22.35
CA GLY A 334 -19.50 8.06 -23.17
C GLY A 334 -19.78 6.60 -23.57
N PRO A 335 -20.87 6.29 -24.29
CA PRO A 335 -21.24 4.92 -24.64
C PRO A 335 -20.11 4.19 -25.40
N PRO A 336 -19.51 3.14 -24.81
CA PRO A 336 -18.37 2.46 -25.43
C PRO A 336 -18.82 1.55 -26.57
N GLN A 337 -17.85 1.12 -27.38
CA GLN A 337 -18.05 0.15 -28.44
C GLN A 337 -17.91 -1.27 -27.90
N LEU A 338 -18.85 -2.15 -28.23
CA LEU A 338 -18.77 -3.59 -27.94
C LEU A 338 -17.96 -4.28 -29.03
N LEU A 339 -16.85 -4.92 -28.66
CA LEU A 339 -16.04 -5.74 -29.57
C LEU A 339 -16.32 -7.24 -29.41
N TYR A 340 -16.65 -7.69 -28.20
CA TYR A 340 -16.97 -9.08 -27.93
C TYR A 340 -17.84 -9.25 -26.69
N ALA A 341 -18.75 -10.22 -26.72
CA ALA A 341 -19.34 -10.81 -25.52
C ALA A 341 -19.63 -12.29 -25.75
N GLY A 342 -19.09 -13.18 -24.92
CA GLY A 342 -19.20 -14.62 -25.09
C GLY A 342 -18.62 -15.44 -23.95
N GLU A 343 -18.79 -16.75 -24.00
CA GLU A 343 -18.18 -17.68 -23.05
C GLU A 343 -16.78 -18.09 -23.49
N VAL A 344 -15.83 -18.07 -22.55
CA VAL A 344 -14.43 -18.42 -22.77
C VAL A 344 -13.96 -19.22 -21.55
N ASP A 345 -13.61 -20.49 -21.78
CA ASP A 345 -13.41 -21.49 -20.71
C ASP A 345 -14.59 -21.51 -19.73
N ASN A 346 -14.34 -21.23 -18.46
CA ASN A 346 -15.31 -21.20 -17.35
C ASN A 346 -15.79 -19.78 -17.00
N ALA A 347 -15.57 -18.79 -17.89
CA ALA A 347 -15.97 -17.40 -17.70
C ALA A 347 -16.88 -16.87 -18.81
N ARG A 348 -17.70 -15.86 -18.50
CA ARG A 348 -18.30 -14.94 -19.48
C ARG A 348 -17.39 -13.73 -19.60
N VAL A 349 -17.02 -13.36 -20.82
CA VAL A 349 -16.06 -12.29 -21.12
C VAL A 349 -16.71 -11.24 -22.01
N VAL A 350 -16.53 -9.97 -21.66
CA VAL A 350 -16.95 -8.81 -22.46
C VAL A 350 -15.73 -7.94 -22.77
N ILE A 351 -15.53 -7.59 -24.04
CA ILE A 351 -14.50 -6.64 -24.49
C ILE A 351 -15.18 -5.36 -24.98
N LEU A 352 -14.83 -4.24 -24.35
CA LEU A 352 -15.31 -2.90 -24.67
C LEU A 352 -14.15 -1.98 -25.09
N HIS A 353 -14.45 -0.94 -25.86
CA HIS A 353 -13.48 0.06 -26.33
C HIS A 353 -14.09 1.47 -26.24
N ASP A 354 -13.40 2.43 -25.60
CA ASP A 354 -13.86 3.84 -25.52
C ASP A 354 -13.15 4.80 -26.49
N GLY A 355 -12.34 4.27 -27.41
CA GLY A 355 -11.53 5.05 -28.34
C GLY A 355 -10.11 5.37 -27.87
N LEU A 356 -9.80 5.17 -26.57
CA LEU A 356 -8.46 5.37 -25.99
C LEU A 356 -7.89 4.10 -25.35
N ARG A 357 -8.76 3.21 -24.88
CA ARG A 357 -8.40 1.98 -24.17
C ARG A 357 -9.41 0.86 -24.44
N LEU A 358 -8.91 -0.37 -24.36
CA LEU A 358 -9.72 -1.57 -24.22
C LEU A 358 -9.98 -1.86 -22.74
N VAL A 359 -11.18 -2.39 -22.47
CA VAL A 359 -11.59 -2.88 -21.16
C VAL A 359 -12.14 -4.29 -21.31
N ARG A 360 -11.56 -5.25 -20.59
CA ARG A 360 -12.08 -6.60 -20.46
C ARG A 360 -12.78 -6.75 -19.11
N TYR A 361 -14.09 -7.01 -19.14
CA TYR A 361 -14.79 -7.57 -17.99
C TYR A 361 -14.83 -9.10 -18.12
N ALA A 362 -14.63 -9.81 -17.02
CA ALA A 362 -14.86 -11.25 -16.97
C ALA A 362 -15.49 -11.66 -15.63
N GLU A 363 -16.55 -12.45 -15.68
CA GLU A 363 -17.16 -13.12 -14.53
C GLU A 363 -17.13 -14.64 -14.72
N PRO A 364 -17.05 -15.46 -13.66
CA PRO A 364 -17.34 -16.89 -13.77
C PRO A 364 -18.74 -17.15 -14.37
N LYS A 365 -18.96 -18.34 -14.94
CA LYS A 365 -20.31 -18.74 -15.36
C LYS A 365 -21.26 -18.87 -14.16
N ASP A 366 -20.74 -19.43 -13.07
CA ASP A 366 -21.46 -19.72 -11.82
C ASP A 366 -21.30 -18.58 -10.80
N GLY A 367 -21.88 -17.42 -11.12
CA GLY A 367 -21.91 -16.23 -10.27
C GLY A 367 -20.71 -15.29 -10.44
N SER A 368 -20.72 -14.17 -9.73
CA SER A 368 -19.80 -13.04 -9.94
C SER A 368 -18.62 -12.96 -8.95
N ALA A 369 -18.45 -13.95 -8.07
CA ALA A 369 -17.36 -13.97 -7.10
C ALA A 369 -16.02 -14.26 -7.80
N GLY A 370 -15.08 -13.32 -7.73
CA GLY A 370 -13.80 -13.41 -8.46
C GLY A 370 -13.85 -12.80 -9.87
N ALA A 371 -14.85 -11.97 -10.18
CA ALA A 371 -14.87 -11.20 -11.42
C ALA A 371 -13.64 -10.27 -11.56
N ALA A 372 -13.18 -10.07 -12.79
CA ALA A 372 -12.02 -9.26 -13.14
C ALA A 372 -12.36 -8.12 -14.10
N LEU A 373 -11.56 -7.05 -14.05
CA LEU A 373 -11.67 -5.85 -14.88
C LEU A 373 -10.27 -5.40 -15.31
N ASP A 374 -9.88 -5.72 -16.54
CA ASP A 374 -8.56 -5.42 -17.08
C ASP A 374 -8.61 -4.24 -18.06
N PHE A 375 -7.76 -3.24 -17.85
CA PHE A 375 -7.62 -2.07 -18.72
C PHE A 375 -6.33 -2.15 -19.56
N ALA A 376 -6.40 -1.97 -20.88
CA ALA A 376 -5.21 -1.74 -21.70
C ALA A 376 -5.32 -0.48 -22.55
N ARG A 377 -4.21 0.26 -22.59
CA ARG A 377 -4.03 1.46 -23.39
C ARG A 377 -3.93 1.10 -24.88
N THR A 378 -4.66 1.80 -25.74
CA THR A 378 -4.72 1.53 -27.19
C THR A 378 -4.76 2.78 -28.07
N ASP A 379 -4.45 3.96 -27.53
CA ASP A 379 -4.27 5.18 -28.31
C ASP A 379 -3.08 5.04 -29.29
N GLY A 380 -3.28 5.52 -30.51
CA GLY A 380 -2.31 5.35 -31.60
C GLY A 380 -2.18 3.92 -32.14
N ALA A 381 -3.05 2.97 -31.73
CA ALA A 381 -3.11 1.66 -32.35
C ALA A 381 -3.55 1.76 -33.83
N GLY A 382 -2.76 1.18 -34.73
CA GLY A 382 -3.13 0.92 -36.13
C GLY A 382 -3.03 -0.57 -36.46
N ARG A 383 -3.19 -0.95 -37.73
CA ARG A 383 -3.35 -2.34 -38.20
C ARG A 383 -2.36 -3.36 -37.62
N ALA A 384 -1.10 -2.96 -37.43
CA ALA A 384 -0.03 -3.82 -36.92
C ALA A 384 -0.03 -4.02 -35.39
N ALA A 385 -0.79 -3.21 -34.63
CA ALA A 385 -0.95 -3.32 -33.18
C ALA A 385 -2.38 -3.75 -32.78
N ALA A 386 -3.38 -3.38 -33.58
CA ALA A 386 -4.76 -3.84 -33.42
C ALA A 386 -5.00 -5.19 -34.11
N THR A 387 -4.18 -6.20 -33.80
CA THR A 387 -4.19 -7.53 -34.46
C THR A 387 -4.92 -8.60 -33.64
N ALA A 388 -4.82 -8.54 -32.32
CA ALA A 388 -5.45 -9.48 -31.40
C ALA A 388 -5.68 -8.85 -30.00
N VAL A 389 -6.60 -9.43 -29.23
CA VAL A 389 -6.91 -9.08 -27.83
C VAL A 389 -7.04 -10.36 -27.02
N VAL A 390 -6.48 -10.43 -25.81
CA VAL A 390 -6.62 -11.59 -24.92
C VAL A 390 -8.04 -11.67 -24.37
N LEU A 391 -8.72 -12.79 -24.59
CA LEU A 391 -10.04 -13.05 -24.02
C LEU A 391 -9.95 -13.67 -22.62
N GLY A 392 -8.97 -14.54 -22.39
CA GLY A 392 -8.78 -15.20 -21.11
C GLY A 392 -7.46 -15.95 -21.03
N ARG A 393 -7.04 -16.24 -19.80
CA ARG A 393 -5.93 -17.15 -19.48
C ARG A 393 -6.44 -18.14 -18.43
N ALA A 394 -6.29 -19.44 -18.70
CA ALA A 394 -6.74 -20.53 -17.86
C ALA A 394 -5.83 -21.74 -18.08
N ASP A 395 -5.52 -22.48 -17.02
CA ASP A 395 -4.84 -23.79 -17.08
C ASP A 395 -3.59 -23.82 -17.99
N GLY A 396 -2.66 -22.88 -17.78
CA GLY A 396 -1.44 -22.72 -18.60
C GLY A 396 -1.65 -22.02 -19.95
N ASN A 397 -2.89 -21.91 -20.42
CA ASN A 397 -3.25 -21.45 -21.77
C ASN A 397 -3.74 -19.99 -21.81
N VAL A 398 -3.84 -19.46 -23.02
CA VAL A 398 -4.41 -18.16 -23.40
C VAL A 398 -5.25 -18.33 -24.68
N ARG A 399 -6.35 -17.58 -24.80
CA ARG A 399 -7.12 -17.43 -26.06
C ARG A 399 -7.24 -15.97 -26.45
N TYR A 400 -7.30 -15.74 -27.76
CA TYR A 400 -7.37 -14.40 -28.34
C TYR A 400 -8.62 -14.22 -29.19
N LEU A 401 -9.10 -12.98 -29.24
CA LEU A 401 -9.96 -12.46 -30.29
C LEU A 401 -9.08 -11.78 -31.33
N THR A 402 -9.07 -12.27 -32.56
CA THR A 402 -8.30 -11.68 -33.67
C THR A 402 -9.05 -10.51 -34.33
N ALA A 403 -8.33 -9.65 -35.03
CA ALA A 403 -8.92 -8.60 -35.87
C ALA A 403 -9.75 -9.22 -37.03
N PRO A 404 -10.78 -8.53 -37.53
CA PRO A 404 -11.67 -9.09 -38.56
C PRO A 404 -10.97 -9.36 -39.91
N TRP A 405 -9.80 -8.73 -40.16
CA TRP A 405 -8.95 -8.99 -41.32
C TRP A 405 -7.97 -10.16 -41.15
N VAL A 406 -7.90 -10.82 -39.99
CA VAL A 406 -7.02 -11.99 -39.77
C VAL A 406 -7.69 -13.23 -40.36
N THR A 407 -7.04 -13.83 -41.35
CA THR A 407 -7.51 -15.01 -42.09
C THR A 407 -6.91 -16.33 -41.57
N GLY A 408 -5.88 -16.27 -40.73
CA GLY A 408 -5.29 -17.46 -40.11
C GLY A 408 -4.44 -17.14 -38.88
N ALA A 409 -4.35 -18.10 -37.97
CA ALA A 409 -3.54 -18.02 -36.75
C ALA A 409 -2.75 -19.31 -36.55
N ALA A 410 -1.57 -19.23 -35.92
CA ALA A 410 -0.78 -20.39 -35.55
C ALA A 410 0.04 -20.17 -34.27
N ALA A 411 0.32 -21.25 -33.55
CA ALA A 411 1.26 -21.31 -32.44
C ALA A 411 2.68 -21.60 -32.96
N ARG A 412 3.69 -20.98 -32.36
CA ARG A 412 5.09 -21.25 -32.65
C ARG A 412 5.93 -21.10 -31.38
N ASP A 413 6.90 -21.98 -31.17
CA ASP A 413 7.95 -21.77 -30.18
C ASP A 413 9.03 -20.87 -30.78
N LEU A 414 9.30 -19.72 -30.14
CA LEU A 414 10.32 -18.79 -30.57
C LEU A 414 11.75 -19.27 -30.22
N VAL A 415 11.90 -20.19 -29.26
CA VAL A 415 13.20 -20.82 -28.91
C VAL A 415 13.60 -21.88 -29.95
N ALA A 416 12.63 -22.50 -30.62
CA ALA A 416 12.83 -23.48 -31.68
C ALA A 416 12.37 -22.92 -33.04
N PRO A 417 13.10 -21.96 -33.65
CA PRO A 417 12.64 -21.19 -34.80
C PRO A 417 12.38 -22.04 -36.05
N ASP A 418 13.07 -23.16 -36.18
CA ASP A 418 12.95 -24.12 -37.29
C ASP A 418 11.81 -25.14 -37.09
N SER A 419 11.05 -25.07 -35.98
CA SER A 419 9.88 -25.93 -35.80
C SER A 419 8.79 -25.61 -36.84
N ALA A 420 7.92 -26.58 -37.10
CA ALA A 420 6.62 -26.27 -37.68
C ALA A 420 5.85 -25.31 -36.76
N ALA A 421 4.97 -24.49 -37.34
CA ALA A 421 3.93 -23.81 -36.58
C ALA A 421 2.70 -24.71 -36.52
N GLU A 422 2.02 -24.75 -35.38
CA GLU A 422 0.79 -25.51 -35.16
C GLU A 422 -0.40 -24.60 -35.47
N GLU A 423 -1.27 -24.98 -36.41
CA GLU A 423 -2.38 -24.12 -36.83
C GLU A 423 -3.46 -24.02 -35.75
N LEU A 424 -3.83 -22.79 -35.41
CA LEU A 424 -4.87 -22.52 -34.42
C LEU A 424 -6.21 -22.29 -35.13
N THR A 425 -7.18 -23.16 -34.89
CA THR A 425 -8.57 -22.98 -35.33
C THR A 425 -9.10 -21.60 -34.91
N LEU A 426 -9.78 -20.92 -35.83
CA LEU A 426 -10.49 -19.66 -35.60
C LEU A 426 -12.00 -19.89 -35.68
N THR A 427 -12.72 -19.63 -34.58
CA THR A 427 -14.19 -19.70 -34.51
C THR A 427 -14.71 -18.31 -34.17
N ASP A 428 -15.42 -17.65 -35.08
CA ASP A 428 -15.80 -16.22 -34.99
C ASP A 428 -14.61 -15.28 -34.68
N GLY A 429 -13.40 -15.67 -35.13
CA GLY A 429 -12.14 -14.98 -34.82
C GLY A 429 -11.64 -15.19 -33.38
N VAL A 430 -12.22 -16.11 -32.61
CA VAL A 430 -11.65 -16.60 -31.35
C VAL A 430 -10.67 -17.74 -31.67
N THR A 431 -9.46 -17.69 -31.14
CA THR A 431 -8.49 -18.79 -31.28
C THR A 431 -8.85 -19.98 -30.40
N SER A 432 -8.50 -21.17 -30.88
CA SER A 432 -8.16 -22.32 -30.02
C SER A 432 -7.07 -21.93 -28.98
N PRO A 433 -6.95 -22.67 -27.85
CA PRO A 433 -6.01 -22.32 -26.79
C PRO A 433 -4.54 -22.44 -27.22
N LEU A 434 -3.75 -21.43 -26.88
CA LEU A 434 -2.29 -21.40 -26.99
C LEU A 434 -1.68 -21.53 -25.59
N ALA A 435 -0.66 -22.35 -25.38
CA ALA A 435 0.05 -22.39 -24.10
C ALA A 435 0.84 -21.07 -23.87
N SER A 436 0.51 -20.33 -22.81
CA SER A 436 1.00 -18.96 -22.56
C SER A 436 2.40 -18.93 -21.92
N PRO A 437 3.37 -18.17 -22.46
CA PRO A 437 4.69 -18.02 -21.83
C PRO A 437 4.62 -17.32 -20.46
N VAL A 438 3.56 -16.56 -20.17
CA VAL A 438 3.43 -15.76 -18.92
C VAL A 438 3.44 -16.63 -17.66
N GLN A 439 2.88 -17.85 -17.77
CA GLN A 439 2.75 -18.78 -16.64
C GLN A 439 4.02 -19.59 -16.39
N GLN A 440 5.02 -19.52 -17.29
CA GLN A 440 6.36 -20.05 -17.04
C GLN A 440 7.04 -19.21 -15.93
N GLN A 441 7.28 -19.83 -14.78
CA GLN A 441 8.00 -19.27 -13.65
C GLN A 441 9.26 -20.09 -13.33
N SER A 442 10.35 -19.38 -13.03
CA SER A 442 11.53 -19.89 -12.30
C SER A 442 12.10 -21.26 -12.74
N GLY A 443 12.45 -21.37 -14.01
CA GLY A 443 13.21 -22.50 -14.56
C GLY A 443 14.14 -22.06 -15.69
N ALA A 444 14.86 -23.00 -16.29
CA ALA A 444 15.48 -22.74 -17.59
C ALA A 444 14.37 -22.50 -18.62
N CYS A 445 14.44 -21.39 -19.35
CA CYS A 445 13.50 -21.09 -20.43
C CYS A 445 13.83 -21.98 -21.63
N THR A 446 13.11 -23.10 -21.74
CA THR A 446 13.26 -24.13 -22.78
C THR A 446 12.35 -23.93 -23.99
N SER A 447 11.29 -23.15 -23.83
CA SER A 447 10.34 -22.76 -24.88
C SER A 447 9.78 -21.36 -24.61
N TRP A 448 9.37 -20.65 -25.65
CA TRP A 448 8.66 -19.38 -25.54
C TRP A 448 7.62 -19.27 -26.66
N ASN A 449 6.37 -19.58 -26.34
CA ASN A 449 5.31 -19.60 -27.35
C ASN A 449 4.86 -18.20 -27.78
N VAL A 450 4.73 -18.02 -29.08
CA VAL A 450 4.21 -16.81 -29.74
C VAL A 450 3.03 -17.16 -30.64
N LEU A 451 2.20 -16.15 -30.89
CA LEU A 451 1.06 -16.21 -31.79
C LEU A 451 1.45 -15.60 -33.14
N GLU A 452 1.41 -16.41 -34.19
CA GLU A 452 1.53 -15.97 -35.58
C GLU A 452 0.13 -15.63 -36.12
N LEU A 453 -0.02 -14.47 -36.75
CA LEU A 453 -1.28 -13.96 -37.31
C LEU A 453 -1.09 -13.56 -38.77
N ARG A 454 -1.96 -14.07 -39.65
CA ARG A 454 -1.91 -13.84 -41.10
C ARG A 454 -3.13 -13.00 -41.52
N ASP A 455 -2.92 -11.92 -42.27
CA ASP A 455 -3.99 -11.01 -42.73
C ASP A 455 -4.04 -10.81 -44.24
N GLY A 456 -3.68 -11.86 -44.98
CA GLY A 456 -3.66 -11.89 -46.45
C GLY A 456 -2.42 -11.25 -47.06
N SER A 457 -2.05 -10.04 -46.64
CA SER A 457 -0.83 -9.35 -47.12
C SER A 457 0.41 -9.69 -46.30
N ASP A 458 0.28 -9.80 -44.97
CA ASP A 458 1.41 -9.94 -44.06
C ASP A 458 1.24 -11.14 -43.12
N THR A 459 2.34 -11.45 -42.44
CA THR A 459 2.37 -12.34 -41.28
C THR A 459 3.01 -11.58 -40.13
N ARG A 460 2.35 -11.58 -38.97
CA ARG A 460 2.77 -10.83 -37.78
C ARG A 460 2.92 -11.77 -36.59
N VAL A 461 4.04 -11.66 -35.88
CA VAL A 461 4.31 -12.45 -34.68
C VAL A 461 4.09 -11.57 -33.46
N VAL A 462 3.21 -12.02 -32.55
CA VAL A 462 2.90 -11.32 -31.30
C VAL A 462 3.11 -12.25 -30.10
N THR A 463 3.62 -11.71 -28.99
CA THR A 463 3.88 -12.47 -27.76
C THR A 463 2.95 -12.06 -26.63
N ASP A 464 2.58 -13.01 -25.78
CA ASP A 464 1.97 -12.71 -24.49
C ASP A 464 3.03 -12.17 -23.52
N LEU A 465 2.73 -11.06 -22.84
CA LEU A 465 3.55 -10.46 -21.77
C LEU A 465 2.75 -10.13 -20.51
N GLY A 466 1.53 -10.69 -20.39
CA GLY A 466 0.65 -10.57 -19.22
C GLY A 466 -0.42 -9.50 -19.34
N GLU A 467 -0.40 -8.68 -20.39
CA GLU A 467 -1.33 -7.57 -20.62
C GLU A 467 -2.48 -7.97 -21.57
N LEU A 468 -3.50 -7.11 -21.74
CA LEU A 468 -4.70 -7.44 -22.52
C LEU A 468 -4.46 -7.41 -24.05
N VAL A 469 -3.49 -6.63 -24.53
CA VAL A 469 -3.05 -6.60 -25.94
C VAL A 469 -1.68 -7.29 -26.05
N PRO A 470 -1.50 -8.28 -26.93
CA PRO A 470 -0.22 -8.95 -27.11
C PRO A 470 0.77 -8.07 -27.88
N VAL A 471 2.06 -8.35 -27.69
CA VAL A 471 3.14 -7.42 -28.07
C VAL A 471 3.78 -7.83 -29.38
N ARG A 472 3.78 -6.93 -30.37
CA ARG A 472 4.35 -7.17 -31.71
C ARG A 472 5.86 -7.36 -31.65
N LEU A 473 6.37 -8.44 -32.24
CA LEU A 473 7.80 -8.67 -32.42
C LEU A 473 8.24 -8.22 -33.82
N THR A 474 9.32 -7.45 -33.90
CA THR A 474 9.90 -6.97 -35.16
C THR A 474 11.41 -7.26 -35.23
N THR A 475 11.99 -7.18 -36.43
CA THR A 475 13.44 -7.28 -36.65
C THR A 475 13.95 -6.19 -37.60
N GLY A 476 15.23 -5.81 -37.44
CA GLY A 476 15.94 -4.90 -38.35
C GLY A 476 16.28 -3.53 -37.74
N ARG A 477 16.87 -2.64 -38.55
CA ARG A 477 17.33 -1.31 -38.11
C ARG A 477 16.13 -0.45 -37.65
N PRO A 478 16.25 0.32 -36.56
CA PRO A 478 15.18 1.22 -36.11
C PRO A 478 14.79 2.22 -37.21
N GLY A 479 13.49 2.51 -37.31
CA GLY A 479 12.90 3.27 -38.42
C GLY A 479 12.64 2.48 -39.71
N SER A 480 13.16 1.25 -39.84
CA SER A 480 12.88 0.36 -41.00
C SER A 480 12.68 -1.12 -40.61
N ALA A 481 12.30 -1.36 -39.35
CA ALA A 481 12.02 -2.68 -38.81
C ALA A 481 10.77 -3.32 -39.45
N LYS A 482 10.84 -4.64 -39.67
CA LYS A 482 9.76 -5.46 -40.25
C LYS A 482 9.21 -6.44 -39.22
N ASP A 483 8.00 -6.96 -39.41
CA ASP A 483 7.45 -8.03 -38.57
C ASP A 483 8.41 -9.22 -38.46
N ALA A 484 8.43 -9.90 -37.31
CA ALA A 484 9.34 -11.02 -37.03
C ALA A 484 8.94 -12.34 -37.72
N ALA A 485 8.46 -12.28 -38.96
CA ALA A 485 7.96 -13.42 -39.72
C ALA A 485 9.03 -14.05 -40.64
N GLY A 486 8.91 -15.36 -40.87
CA GLY A 486 9.82 -16.15 -41.70
C GLY A 486 11.14 -16.52 -41.01
N ALA A 487 11.76 -17.61 -41.48
CA ALA A 487 12.89 -18.28 -40.82
C ALA A 487 14.04 -17.34 -40.39
N LYS A 488 14.45 -16.38 -41.24
CA LYS A 488 15.52 -15.43 -40.89
C LYS A 488 15.17 -14.55 -39.67
N ALA A 489 13.93 -14.07 -39.58
CA ALA A 489 13.53 -13.19 -38.49
C ALA A 489 13.29 -13.98 -37.19
N LEU A 490 12.77 -15.20 -37.29
CA LEU A 490 12.63 -16.13 -36.17
C LEU A 490 13.99 -16.56 -35.62
N GLY A 491 14.93 -16.95 -36.48
CA GLY A 491 16.30 -17.30 -36.09
C GLY A 491 17.10 -16.14 -35.48
N ALA A 492 16.81 -14.89 -35.89
CA ALA A 492 17.35 -13.69 -35.25
C ALA A 492 16.75 -13.43 -33.85
N TRP A 493 15.54 -13.93 -33.57
CA TRP A 493 14.87 -13.78 -32.28
C TRP A 493 15.19 -14.88 -31.27
N ALA A 494 15.38 -16.12 -31.72
CA ALA A 494 15.46 -17.30 -30.86
C ALA A 494 16.47 -17.20 -29.70
N PRO A 495 17.72 -16.71 -29.90
CA PRO A 495 18.69 -16.59 -28.80
C PRO A 495 18.31 -15.55 -27.73
N TYR A 496 17.29 -14.75 -27.99
CA TYR A 496 16.84 -13.64 -27.14
C TYR A 496 15.37 -13.78 -26.71
N ALA A 497 14.66 -14.82 -27.14
CA ALA A 497 13.25 -15.05 -26.83
C ALA A 497 12.97 -14.98 -25.32
N CYS A 498 13.78 -15.66 -24.52
CA CYS A 498 13.68 -15.67 -23.06
C CYS A 498 13.92 -14.30 -22.40
N SER A 499 14.62 -13.36 -23.08
CA SER A 499 14.84 -11.99 -22.56
C SER A 499 13.56 -11.14 -22.56
N LEU A 500 12.53 -11.53 -23.33
CA LEU A 500 11.18 -10.95 -23.28
C LEU A 500 10.56 -11.05 -21.87
N GLY A 501 10.99 -12.01 -21.04
CA GLY A 501 10.60 -12.10 -19.63
C GLY A 501 10.91 -10.83 -18.81
N ALA A 502 11.96 -10.09 -19.16
CA ALA A 502 12.40 -8.88 -18.47
C ALA A 502 11.50 -7.64 -18.71
N VAL A 503 10.50 -7.75 -19.59
CA VAL A 503 9.58 -6.66 -19.97
C VAL A 503 8.10 -7.03 -19.81
N ARG A 504 7.77 -8.10 -19.07
CA ARG A 504 6.39 -8.47 -18.71
C ARG A 504 5.68 -7.35 -17.92
N GLY A 505 4.43 -7.05 -18.28
CA GLY A 505 3.57 -6.07 -17.60
C GLY A 505 4.07 -4.62 -17.61
N GLN A 506 4.90 -4.21 -18.57
CA GLN A 506 5.52 -2.86 -18.60
C GLN A 506 4.78 -1.86 -19.51
N GLY A 507 3.63 -2.21 -20.08
CA GLY A 507 2.89 -1.39 -21.04
C GLY A 507 3.52 -1.42 -22.44
N VAL A 508 4.13 -2.55 -22.81
CA VAL A 508 4.86 -2.71 -24.07
C VAL A 508 3.88 -2.88 -25.24
N ARG A 509 4.12 -2.17 -26.35
CA ARG A 509 3.34 -2.31 -27.60
C ARG A 509 4.09 -3.10 -28.67
N SER A 510 5.42 -3.01 -28.68
CA SER A 510 6.28 -3.74 -29.61
C SER A 510 7.69 -3.92 -29.08
N VAL A 511 8.36 -5.02 -29.41
CA VAL A 511 9.80 -5.21 -29.20
C VAL A 511 10.50 -5.45 -30.53
N ASN A 512 11.57 -4.70 -30.79
CA ASN A 512 12.41 -4.88 -31.98
C ASN A 512 13.74 -5.54 -31.63
N ALA A 513 14.16 -6.55 -32.38
CA ALA A 513 15.52 -7.10 -32.34
C ALA A 513 16.35 -6.59 -33.54
N TRP A 514 17.42 -5.85 -33.24
CA TRP A 514 18.32 -5.30 -34.24
C TRP A 514 19.74 -5.85 -34.07
N GLU A 515 20.18 -6.73 -34.96
CA GLU A 515 21.60 -7.05 -35.10
C GLU A 515 22.34 -5.83 -35.69
N PHE A 516 23.22 -5.24 -34.89
CA PHE A 516 23.89 -3.97 -35.21
C PHE A 516 25.37 -4.12 -35.57
N ALA A 517 26.00 -5.23 -35.16
CA ALA A 517 27.37 -5.59 -35.49
C ALA A 517 27.61 -7.11 -35.38
N THR A 518 28.66 -7.59 -36.05
CA THR A 518 29.16 -8.97 -35.96
C THR A 518 30.65 -8.88 -35.65
N GLN A 519 31.13 -9.51 -34.58
CA GLN A 519 32.50 -9.34 -34.06
C GLN A 519 33.29 -10.65 -34.11
N PRO A 520 34.40 -10.73 -34.88
CA PRO A 520 35.34 -11.84 -34.82
C PRO A 520 35.95 -12.02 -33.42
N LEU A 521 36.08 -13.27 -32.98
CA LEU A 521 36.67 -13.61 -31.69
C LEU A 521 38.21 -13.74 -31.79
N PRO A 522 38.98 -13.23 -30.82
CA PRO A 522 40.45 -13.14 -30.91
C PRO A 522 41.19 -14.48 -30.77
N ASP A 523 40.50 -15.58 -30.47
CA ASP A 523 41.06 -16.94 -30.51
C ASP A 523 40.73 -17.70 -31.80
N GLY A 524 40.00 -17.09 -32.75
CA GLY A 524 39.64 -17.70 -34.03
C GLY A 524 38.43 -18.63 -33.99
N THR A 525 37.72 -18.76 -32.86
CA THR A 525 36.54 -19.65 -32.71
C THR A 525 35.30 -19.22 -33.51
N GLY A 526 35.38 -18.11 -34.26
CA GLY A 526 34.34 -17.62 -35.16
C GLY A 526 34.01 -16.15 -34.91
N SER A 527 32.77 -15.74 -35.21
CA SER A 527 32.28 -14.38 -34.95
C SER A 527 31.00 -14.40 -34.11
N GLY A 528 30.99 -13.62 -33.03
CA GLY A 528 29.79 -13.39 -32.24
C GLY A 528 28.88 -12.30 -32.83
N ALA A 529 27.59 -12.35 -32.52
CA ALA A 529 26.59 -11.39 -32.96
C ALA A 529 26.20 -10.41 -31.85
N TRP A 530 26.10 -9.13 -32.19
CA TRP A 530 25.64 -8.06 -31.31
C TRP A 530 24.23 -7.63 -31.69
N VAL A 531 23.27 -7.90 -30.79
CA VAL A 531 21.86 -7.57 -30.98
C VAL A 531 21.41 -6.59 -29.92
N CYS A 532 20.74 -5.52 -30.36
CA CYS A 532 20.01 -4.63 -29.47
C CYS A 532 18.51 -4.96 -29.53
N THR A 533 17.94 -5.37 -28.40
CA THR A 533 16.49 -5.54 -28.24
C THR A 533 15.91 -4.31 -27.56
N ARG A 534 14.96 -3.62 -28.22
CA ARG A 534 14.28 -2.43 -27.69
C ARG A 534 12.78 -2.66 -27.57
N ALA A 535 12.26 -2.55 -26.35
CA ALA A 535 10.84 -2.61 -26.02
C ALA A 535 10.26 -1.19 -25.96
N GLU A 536 9.35 -0.87 -26.87
CA GLU A 536 8.61 0.39 -26.92
C GLU A 536 7.27 0.25 -26.18
N THR A 537 6.86 1.28 -25.45
CA THR A 537 5.60 1.29 -24.69
C THR A 537 4.48 2.03 -25.42
N TRP A 538 3.25 1.82 -24.95
CA TRP A 538 2.07 2.62 -25.32
C TRP A 538 2.15 4.09 -24.88
N ARG A 539 2.97 4.40 -23.86
CA ARG A 539 3.14 5.78 -23.36
C ARG A 539 4.19 6.60 -24.11
N GLY A 540 5.11 5.95 -24.81
CA GLY A 540 6.40 6.54 -25.21
C GLY A 540 7.43 6.64 -24.07
N GLU A 541 7.02 6.33 -22.82
CA GLU A 541 7.85 6.32 -21.61
C GLU A 541 7.82 4.94 -20.93
N GLY A 542 8.92 4.57 -20.26
CA GLY A 542 9.23 3.23 -19.78
C GLY A 542 9.92 2.35 -20.83
N ALA A 543 10.51 2.94 -21.86
CA ALA A 543 11.14 2.19 -22.95
C ALA A 543 12.41 1.49 -22.45
N ARG A 544 12.56 0.19 -22.74
CA ARG A 544 13.65 -0.65 -22.22
C ARG A 544 14.54 -1.15 -23.34
N VAL A 545 15.86 -1.05 -23.14
CA VAL A 545 16.88 -1.43 -24.12
C VAL A 545 17.83 -2.43 -23.49
N LEU A 546 18.09 -3.56 -24.16
CA LEU A 546 19.18 -4.48 -23.83
C LEU A 546 20.09 -4.60 -25.05
N ALA A 547 21.39 -4.39 -24.86
CA ALA A 547 22.41 -4.82 -25.82
C ALA A 547 22.95 -6.19 -25.37
N GLN A 548 22.90 -7.16 -26.27
CA GLN A 548 23.14 -8.57 -25.99
C GLN A 548 24.19 -9.11 -26.96
N PHE A 549 25.15 -9.89 -26.44
CA PHE A 549 26.20 -10.54 -27.22
C PHE A 549 25.98 -12.05 -27.24
N ARG A 550 26.05 -12.66 -28.43
CA ARG A 550 25.90 -14.10 -28.64
C ARG A 550 27.18 -14.65 -29.27
N THR A 551 27.79 -15.66 -28.65
CA THR A 551 28.96 -16.37 -29.22
C THR A 551 28.57 -17.31 -30.37
N PRO A 552 29.51 -17.71 -31.24
CA PRO A 552 29.33 -18.82 -32.18
C PRO A 552 28.77 -20.05 -31.45
N GLY A 553 27.79 -20.73 -32.06
CA GLY A 553 27.14 -21.91 -31.47
C GLY A 553 26.31 -21.66 -30.20
N GLY A 554 26.39 -20.49 -29.57
CA GLY A 554 25.71 -20.19 -28.30
C GLY A 554 24.19 -20.25 -28.43
N ALA A 555 23.52 -20.94 -27.51
CA ALA A 555 22.07 -21.10 -27.51
C ALA A 555 21.32 -19.79 -27.15
N GLN A 556 21.93 -18.92 -26.35
CA GLN A 556 21.33 -17.68 -25.87
C GLN A 556 22.31 -16.50 -25.96
N GLY A 557 21.78 -15.28 -26.04
CA GLY A 557 22.56 -14.05 -25.89
C GLY A 557 22.80 -13.69 -24.42
N ALA A 558 24.03 -13.30 -24.08
CA ALA A 558 24.36 -12.70 -22.79
C ALA A 558 24.04 -11.20 -22.82
N VAL A 559 23.34 -10.68 -21.80
CA VAL A 559 23.09 -9.24 -21.66
C VAL A 559 24.40 -8.53 -21.30
N ALA A 560 24.96 -7.79 -22.27
CA ALA A 560 26.18 -7.02 -22.11
C ALA A 560 25.90 -5.66 -21.45
N ALA A 561 24.82 -5.01 -21.86
CA ALA A 561 24.38 -3.73 -21.30
C ALA A 561 22.84 -3.60 -21.32
N ARG A 562 22.32 -2.71 -20.48
CA ARG A 562 20.89 -2.39 -20.38
C ARG A 562 20.72 -0.90 -20.13
N ALA A 563 19.60 -0.34 -20.58
CA ALA A 563 19.18 1.03 -20.28
C ALA A 563 17.65 1.14 -20.23
N GLN A 564 17.16 2.21 -19.62
CA GLN A 564 15.74 2.59 -19.65
C GLN A 564 15.61 4.07 -20.01
N ASP A 565 14.55 4.41 -20.77
CA ASP A 565 14.17 5.79 -21.12
C ASP A 565 15.24 6.59 -21.90
N VAL A 566 16.17 5.88 -22.53
CA VAL A 566 17.13 6.41 -23.52
C VAL A 566 16.57 6.31 -24.95
N PRO A 567 17.03 7.14 -25.90
CA PRO A 567 16.62 7.05 -27.31
C PRO A 567 17.35 5.94 -28.08
N ALA A 568 18.44 5.39 -27.53
CA ALA A 568 19.32 4.41 -28.17
C ALA A 568 18.57 3.16 -28.69
N CYS A 569 19.05 2.61 -29.80
CA CYS A 569 18.38 1.57 -30.60
C CYS A 569 16.93 1.92 -31.02
N GLY A 570 16.51 3.18 -30.92
CA GLY A 570 15.19 3.65 -31.29
C GLY A 570 15.20 4.41 -32.61
N GLU A 571 14.02 4.68 -33.16
CA GLU A 571 13.88 5.43 -34.41
C GLU A 571 14.45 6.86 -34.33
N ARG A 572 14.39 7.47 -33.14
CA ARG A 572 14.95 8.82 -32.86
C ARG A 572 16.48 8.84 -32.75
N ASP A 573 17.11 7.73 -32.37
CA ASP A 573 18.57 7.61 -32.33
C ASP A 573 18.96 6.14 -32.62
N PRO A 574 19.11 5.77 -33.91
CA PRO A 574 19.39 4.40 -34.33
C PRO A 574 20.87 4.05 -34.14
N GLN A 575 21.41 4.36 -32.96
CA GLN A 575 22.79 4.12 -32.55
C GLN A 575 22.83 3.38 -31.21
N VAL A 576 23.95 2.70 -30.99
CA VAL A 576 24.26 1.92 -29.79
C VAL A 576 25.75 1.68 -29.72
N LEU A 577 26.28 1.60 -28.51
CA LEU A 577 27.61 1.11 -28.18
C LEU A 577 27.48 0.23 -26.93
N ALA A 578 28.05 -0.96 -26.96
CA ALA A 578 28.05 -1.90 -25.84
C ALA A 578 29.36 -2.69 -25.79
N GLY A 579 29.65 -3.27 -24.63
CA GLY A 579 30.80 -4.15 -24.46
C GLY A 579 30.59 -5.18 -23.37
N VAL A 580 31.34 -6.27 -23.44
CA VAL A 580 31.24 -7.44 -22.58
C VAL A 580 32.64 -7.97 -22.27
N LEU A 581 32.86 -8.46 -21.04
CA LEU A 581 34.00 -9.32 -20.77
C LEU A 581 33.68 -10.72 -21.26
N TRP A 582 34.48 -11.20 -22.21
CA TRP A 582 34.40 -12.54 -22.75
C TRP A 582 35.72 -13.29 -22.48
N LYS A 583 35.62 -14.61 -22.39
CA LYS A 583 36.73 -15.51 -22.07
C LYS A 583 36.90 -16.50 -23.22
N SER A 584 38.12 -16.60 -23.76
CA SER A 584 38.47 -17.56 -24.80
C SER A 584 38.48 -18.99 -24.28
N GLU A 585 38.46 -19.98 -25.19
CA GLU A 585 38.62 -21.39 -24.81
C GLU A 585 39.97 -21.65 -24.14
N GLY A 586 41.03 -20.98 -24.60
CA GLY A 586 42.36 -20.94 -23.95
C GLY A 586 42.39 -20.22 -22.60
N GLY A 587 41.27 -19.66 -22.15
CA GLY A 587 41.07 -19.12 -20.81
C GLY A 587 41.47 -17.66 -20.60
N HIS A 588 41.88 -16.95 -21.65
CA HIS A 588 42.24 -15.53 -21.60
C HIS A 588 40.99 -14.64 -21.63
N TRP A 589 41.05 -13.52 -20.91
CA TRP A 589 39.96 -12.54 -20.87
C TRP A 589 40.18 -11.39 -21.85
N TYR A 590 39.09 -10.96 -22.48
CA TYR A 590 39.06 -9.83 -23.40
C TYR A 590 37.84 -8.96 -23.14
N LEU A 591 37.98 -7.65 -23.33
CA LEU A 591 36.85 -6.77 -23.57
C LEU A 591 36.53 -6.82 -25.07
N LEU A 592 35.35 -7.32 -25.39
CA LEU A 592 34.75 -7.19 -26.71
C LEU A 592 33.75 -6.04 -26.65
N ALA A 593 33.90 -5.03 -27.50
CA ALA A 593 32.94 -3.93 -27.62
C ALA A 593 32.61 -3.64 -29.09
N ALA A 594 31.37 -3.24 -29.34
CA ALA A 594 30.87 -2.93 -30.66
C ALA A 594 29.90 -1.75 -30.66
N GLY A 595 29.98 -0.95 -31.71
CA GLY A 595 29.03 0.09 -32.07
C GLY A 595 28.21 -0.31 -33.29
N GLY A 596 27.09 0.38 -33.52
CA GLY A 596 26.36 0.29 -34.79
C GLY A 596 27.26 0.68 -35.97
N ARG A 597 26.96 0.17 -37.18
CA ARG A 597 27.79 0.34 -38.40
C ARG A 597 28.26 1.77 -38.71
N ASP A 598 27.56 2.80 -38.24
CA ASP A 598 27.85 4.21 -38.50
C ASP A 598 28.90 4.79 -37.50
N THR A 599 29.71 3.91 -36.89
CA THR A 599 30.72 4.21 -35.84
C THR A 599 32.13 4.16 -36.42
N ALA A 600 32.82 5.31 -36.42
CA ALA A 600 34.15 5.49 -36.99
C ALA A 600 35.30 5.07 -36.05
N SER A 601 35.09 5.04 -34.73
CA SER A 601 36.05 4.48 -33.76
C SER A 601 35.45 4.21 -32.38
N ILE A 602 36.08 3.33 -31.61
CA ILE A 602 35.74 3.00 -30.22
C ILE A 602 36.97 3.13 -29.32
N GLU A 603 36.76 3.75 -28.16
CA GLU A 603 37.73 4.01 -27.11
C GLU A 603 37.21 3.41 -25.79
N ALA A 604 38.05 2.64 -25.11
CA ALA A 604 37.81 2.08 -23.79
C ALA A 604 38.76 2.71 -22.77
N THR A 605 38.22 3.14 -21.63
CA THR A 605 39.00 3.79 -20.55
C THR A 605 38.63 3.23 -19.17
N GLY A 606 39.44 3.54 -18.15
CA GLY A 606 39.25 3.06 -16.77
C GLY A 606 40.12 1.84 -16.48
N GLY A 607 39.51 0.70 -16.13
CA GLY A 607 40.23 -0.55 -15.84
C GLY A 607 40.79 -1.27 -17.06
N ILE A 608 40.49 -0.77 -18.26
CA ILE A 608 41.08 -1.16 -19.55
C ILE A 608 41.29 0.14 -20.33
N SER A 609 42.43 0.28 -21.01
CA SER A 609 42.80 1.50 -21.74
C SER A 609 43.24 1.12 -23.15
N ASP A 610 42.32 1.17 -24.11
CA ASP A 610 42.55 0.69 -25.48
C ASP A 610 41.67 1.43 -26.49
N ARG A 611 42.04 1.44 -27.77
CA ARG A 611 41.32 2.15 -28.85
C ARG A 611 41.45 1.42 -30.18
N ALA A 612 40.33 1.33 -30.90
CA ALA A 612 40.26 0.82 -32.26
C ALA A 612 39.53 1.81 -33.17
N ASP A 613 39.96 1.88 -34.43
CA ASP A 613 39.22 2.56 -35.49
C ASP A 613 38.23 1.57 -36.16
N GLY A 614 37.09 2.09 -36.62
CA GLY A 614 35.90 1.30 -36.98
C GLY A 614 34.94 1.04 -35.82
N ASN A 615 33.94 0.18 -36.05
CA ASN A 615 32.84 -0.06 -35.12
C ASN A 615 33.04 -1.25 -34.16
N LEU A 616 34.26 -1.78 -34.04
CA LEU A 616 34.61 -2.92 -33.18
C LEU A 616 35.89 -2.64 -32.38
N LEU A 617 35.94 -3.08 -31.13
CA LEU A 617 37.13 -3.07 -30.28
C LEU A 617 37.28 -4.44 -29.59
N THR A 618 38.51 -4.97 -29.62
CA THR A 618 38.89 -6.21 -28.94
C THR A 618 40.17 -5.95 -28.14
N ALA A 619 40.02 -5.67 -26.85
CA ALA A 619 41.13 -5.35 -25.94
C ALA A 619 41.43 -6.53 -25.00
N LYS A 620 42.70 -6.72 -24.60
CA LYS A 620 43.04 -7.70 -23.55
C LYS A 620 42.53 -7.20 -22.19
N ALA A 621 42.03 -8.12 -21.35
CA ALA A 621 41.42 -7.79 -20.07
C ALA A 621 41.82 -8.78 -18.96
N GLU A 622 41.46 -8.43 -17.73
CA GLU A 622 41.47 -9.34 -16.58
C GLU A 622 40.03 -9.68 -16.14
N GLN A 623 39.88 -10.73 -15.33
CA GLN A 623 38.57 -11.17 -14.85
C GLN A 623 37.92 -10.09 -13.96
N GLY A 624 36.76 -9.59 -14.38
CA GLY A 624 36.01 -8.58 -13.63
C GLY A 624 36.49 -7.14 -13.83
N ALA A 625 37.45 -6.90 -14.73
CA ALA A 625 37.80 -5.56 -15.20
C ALA A 625 36.58 -4.78 -15.71
N ARG A 626 36.62 -3.45 -15.60
CA ARG A 626 35.54 -2.56 -16.05
C ARG A 626 36.09 -1.45 -16.91
N ALA A 627 35.44 -1.21 -18.05
CA ALA A 627 35.76 -0.13 -18.95
C ALA A 627 34.56 0.81 -19.10
N GLU A 628 34.83 2.12 -19.18
CA GLU A 628 33.91 3.07 -19.77
C GLU A 628 34.13 3.06 -21.30
N LEU A 629 33.04 3.08 -22.06
CA LEU A 629 33.08 3.03 -23.53
C LEU A 629 32.64 4.36 -24.13
N LYS A 630 33.39 4.81 -25.12
CA LYS A 630 33.13 6.02 -25.91
C LYS A 630 33.31 5.68 -27.39
N GLY A 631 32.31 5.99 -28.19
CA GLY A 631 32.33 5.84 -29.64
C GLY A 631 32.29 7.19 -30.31
N THR A 632 32.95 7.32 -31.45
CA THR A 632 32.81 8.48 -32.35
C THR A 632 32.16 8.00 -33.63
N LEU A 633 31.04 8.59 -34.02
CA LEU A 633 30.32 8.27 -35.26
C LEU A 633 31.00 8.91 -36.48
N ASP A 634 30.66 8.46 -37.68
CA ASP A 634 31.16 9.02 -38.96
C ASP A 634 30.86 10.53 -39.09
N SER A 635 29.82 11.02 -38.41
CA SER A 635 29.43 12.43 -38.33
C SER A 635 30.21 13.25 -37.29
N GLY A 636 31.22 12.66 -36.62
CA GLY A 636 31.96 13.27 -35.52
C GLY A 636 31.19 13.35 -34.19
N ARG A 637 29.89 13.06 -34.16
CA ARG A 637 29.09 12.99 -32.92
C ARG A 637 29.58 11.82 -32.07
N THR A 638 29.87 12.07 -30.79
CA THR A 638 30.24 11.02 -29.83
C THR A 638 29.01 10.37 -29.20
N ILE A 639 29.16 9.11 -28.80
CA ILE A 639 28.19 8.33 -28.02
C ILE A 639 28.90 7.61 -26.87
N GLY A 640 28.22 7.41 -25.74
CA GLY A 640 28.70 6.58 -24.65
C GLY A 640 28.21 5.14 -24.75
N GLY A 641 28.83 4.23 -24.01
CA GLY A 641 28.29 2.89 -23.79
C GLY A 641 26.90 2.92 -23.13
N LEU A 642 26.03 2.01 -23.56
CA LEU A 642 24.68 1.82 -23.04
C LEU A 642 24.70 1.52 -21.53
N ARG A 643 23.89 2.23 -20.73
CA ARG A 643 23.82 2.14 -19.26
C ARG A 643 22.48 2.62 -18.71
#